data_AF-A0A8T5Q1F1-F1
#
_entry.id   AF-A0A8T5Q1F1-F1
#
_cell.length_a   1.000
_cell.length_b   1.000
_cell.length_c   1.000
_cell.angle_alpha   90.00
_cell.angle_beta   90.00
_cell.angle_gamma   90.00
#
_symmetry.space_group_name_H-M   'P 1'
#
loop_
_entity.id
_entity.type
_entity.pdbx_description
1 polymer ?
#
loop_
_entity_poly.entity_id
_entity_poly.type
_entity_poly.pdbx_seq_one_letter_code
_entity_poly.pdbx_strand_id
1 'polypeptide(L)'
;MEEKEKVERIEPQDIFVSKKVDSITFSVLSPKLIKQMASAKILTPELYDKEGYPVDGGLMDIRLGVIDPGLKCKTCGSKLKECSGHFGYIELARPIIHIKFVKVIMDLLKNTCRECGRILIPNNKIEKVRDELKKKEDEEGLDGRADYLKEVITAMKSSSKCPWCKARQHKVVLEKPTTFLENEKRLNPIEIRTRLEKLSDEDLEIFGLVPKHARPEWMVLTILAIPPVTMRPSITLESGERSEDDLTHKLGDIVRINQRLFENINAGAPEIIIEDLWDLLQYHVTTFFDNNVSELPPARHRSGQPLKTLTERIKSKEGRIRHNLAGKRTNFSARTVISPDPMLDLNEVGVPMGIAMKLTVPERVNEWNMEFLKKFVKNGPKNYPGANYVIRPDGKKKKITEETIESSLEELQPGYIVERHLLDGDIALFNRQPSLHRMSMMCHKVRVLPFKTLRLNPTVCHPYNADFDGDEMNLHIPQTEEARAEAETLMEVQTQLISPRYGLSIIGCVQDAISGNYILTKGMELTRSEAVNLLAFAGVTDFSKLPKKENVTGKDVFSALIPEDFNFTGKSRHYDPLLDKNANIEKDAYVVIKDGKLVSGVMDRNNLGEGSGLLLRNIHKKYGKEKTIDILGKLFRLGIAVLLKVGFTTSISDTDLPESAVLNIQTTLQNAEKEVNELIGLYNNNKLDAFPGKTVKETLELKILEVLNRARNKTGELVSKHADKKSHTMVMADSGARGNLLNLAQMAACVGQQAMRGKRIEKGYSERTLSCFKKGDLSPAAHGFIANGFKNGLNPYEFFFGAMTGRDSLMDTALRTPKSGYLYRRLSNAMQDLKVEYDNTVRDAAKRIIQFNYGEDGIDVSKSEGGILNIKRIIKALS
;
A
#
# COMPACT_ATOMS: atom_id res chain seq x y z
N MET A 1 -26.91 21.32 -66.82
CA MET A 1 -25.97 22.41 -66.51
C MET A 1 -26.28 22.91 -65.12
N GLU A 2 -25.36 22.59 -64.21
CA GLU A 2 -25.11 23.21 -62.89
C GLU A 2 -26.20 23.16 -61.81
N GLU A 3 -26.28 22.02 -61.12
CA GLU A 3 -26.63 21.97 -59.71
C GLU A 3 -25.44 22.48 -58.87
N LYS A 4 -25.66 23.55 -58.11
CA LYS A 4 -24.70 24.07 -57.12
C LYS A 4 -24.96 23.37 -55.78
N GLU A 5 -24.10 22.42 -55.43
CA GLU A 5 -23.96 21.89 -54.08
C GLU A 5 -23.62 23.04 -53.11
N LYS A 6 -24.55 23.31 -52.19
CA LYS A 6 -24.25 24.08 -50.97
C LYS A 6 -23.47 23.17 -50.04
N VAL A 7 -22.15 23.30 -50.07
CA VAL A 7 -21.28 22.78 -49.01
C VAL A 7 -21.56 23.62 -47.76
N GLU A 8 -22.32 23.06 -46.82
CA GLU A 8 -22.42 23.57 -45.46
C GLU A 8 -21.01 23.56 -44.85
N ARG A 9 -20.47 24.76 -44.60
CA ARG A 9 -19.24 24.93 -43.81
C ARG A 9 -19.57 24.50 -42.38
N ILE A 10 -19.25 23.25 -42.07
CA ILE A 10 -19.10 22.77 -40.70
C ILE A 10 -17.99 23.62 -40.07
N GLU A 11 -18.34 24.47 -39.11
CA GLU A 11 -17.35 25.15 -38.26
C GLU A 11 -16.41 24.09 -37.66
N PRO A 12 -15.09 24.32 -37.63
CA PRO A 12 -14.17 23.37 -37.01
C PRO A 12 -14.49 23.31 -35.53
N GLN A 13 -15.26 22.30 -35.12
CA GLN A 13 -15.19 21.82 -33.74
C GLN A 13 -13.71 21.52 -33.50
N ASP A 14 -13.07 22.24 -32.59
CA ASP A 14 -11.68 22.04 -32.22
C ASP A 14 -11.47 20.56 -31.89
N ILE A 15 -10.96 19.78 -32.85
CA ILE A 15 -10.56 18.40 -32.63
C ILE A 15 -9.33 18.49 -31.74
N PHE A 16 -9.56 18.44 -30.43
CA PHE A 16 -8.49 18.33 -29.45
C PHE A 16 -7.73 17.02 -29.71
N VAL A 17 -6.64 17.10 -30.46
CA VAL A 17 -5.72 15.97 -30.64
C VAL A 17 -5.04 15.72 -29.29
N SER A 18 -5.59 14.81 -28.49
CA SER A 18 -5.00 14.41 -27.22
C SER A 18 -3.73 13.59 -27.51
N LYS A 19 -2.55 14.23 -27.41
CA LYS A 19 -1.27 13.52 -27.45
C LYS A 19 -0.89 13.04 -26.05
N LYS A 20 -0.30 11.85 -25.97
CA LYS A 20 0.31 11.33 -24.73
C LYS A 20 1.76 11.80 -24.65
N VAL A 21 2.27 12.00 -23.43
CA VAL A 21 3.68 12.34 -23.21
C VAL A 21 4.52 11.08 -23.43
N ASP A 22 5.40 11.12 -24.42
CA ASP A 22 6.30 10.00 -24.77
C ASP A 22 7.56 10.02 -23.90
N SER A 23 8.19 11.18 -23.75
CA SER A 23 9.40 11.36 -22.92
C SER A 23 9.46 12.76 -22.30
N ILE A 24 10.28 12.90 -21.25
CA ILE A 24 10.53 14.17 -20.57
C ILE A 24 12.05 14.41 -20.56
N THR A 25 12.48 15.51 -21.20
CA THR A 25 13.89 15.93 -21.20
C THR A 25 14.10 17.03 -20.16
N PHE A 26 14.93 16.77 -19.16
CA PHE A 26 15.28 17.77 -18.15
C PHE A 26 16.43 18.67 -18.67
N SER A 27 16.33 19.97 -18.40
CA SER A 27 17.33 20.98 -18.81
C SER A 27 17.51 22.04 -17.74
N VAL A 28 18.68 22.69 -17.72
CA VAL A 28 18.90 23.92 -16.95
C VAL A 28 18.34 25.08 -17.77
N LEU A 29 17.50 25.91 -17.16
CA LEU A 29 16.87 27.03 -17.86
C LEU A 29 17.90 28.09 -18.22
N SER A 30 18.07 28.36 -19.52
CA SER A 30 18.94 29.44 -19.98
C SER A 30 18.29 30.81 -19.70
N PRO A 31 19.07 31.89 -19.49
CA PRO A 31 18.53 33.24 -19.32
C PRO A 31 17.63 33.67 -20.48
N LYS A 32 17.98 33.26 -21.72
CA LYS A 32 17.18 33.51 -22.92
C LYS A 32 15.83 32.80 -22.86
N LEU A 33 15.81 31.53 -22.44
CA LEU A 33 14.59 30.75 -22.31
C LEU A 33 13.68 31.31 -21.21
N ILE A 34 14.24 31.72 -20.07
CA ILE A 34 13.47 32.35 -18.99
C ILE A 34 12.78 33.63 -19.50
N LYS A 35 13.49 34.48 -20.25
CA LYS A 35 12.90 35.67 -20.87
C LYS A 35 11.80 35.34 -21.88
N GLN A 36 11.97 34.31 -22.70
CA GLN A 36 10.96 33.88 -23.68
C GLN A 36 9.71 33.29 -23.02
N MET A 37 9.87 32.58 -21.91
CA MET A 37 8.78 31.96 -21.16
C MET A 37 7.99 32.97 -20.33
N ALA A 38 8.62 34.06 -19.91
CA ALA A 38 8.02 34.99 -18.97
C ALA A 38 7.10 36.02 -19.63
N SER A 39 5.94 36.26 -19.01
CA SER A 39 4.92 37.19 -19.50
C SER A 39 5.06 38.60 -18.92
N ALA A 40 5.79 38.75 -17.81
CA ALA A 40 6.01 40.05 -17.17
C ALA A 40 7.39 40.13 -16.52
N LYS A 41 7.97 41.34 -16.55
CA LYS A 41 9.17 41.71 -15.79
C LYS A 41 8.73 42.28 -14.44
N ILE A 42 9.29 41.74 -13.35
CA ILE A 42 9.01 42.22 -12.00
C ILE A 42 10.00 43.31 -11.62
N LEU A 43 9.46 44.46 -11.19
CA LEU A 43 10.22 45.66 -10.87
C LEU A 43 10.03 46.09 -9.41
N THR A 44 8.82 45.94 -8.87
CA THR A 44 8.49 46.45 -7.54
C THR A 44 8.22 45.31 -6.55
N PRO A 45 8.58 45.47 -5.27
CA PRO A 45 8.25 44.50 -4.22
C PRO A 45 6.82 44.67 -3.68
N GLU A 46 6.13 45.74 -4.07
CA GLU A 46 4.75 46.03 -3.65
C GLU A 46 3.78 45.04 -4.29
N LEU A 47 2.84 44.52 -3.49
CA LEU A 47 1.92 43.48 -3.92
C LEU A 47 0.59 44.07 -4.40
N TYR A 48 0.02 44.97 -3.61
CA TYR A 48 -1.28 45.61 -3.87
C TYR A 48 -1.17 47.12 -3.67
N ASP A 49 -2.00 47.87 -4.40
CA ASP A 49 -2.15 49.31 -4.23
C ASP A 49 -3.04 49.64 -3.00
N LYS A 50 -3.26 50.93 -2.77
CA LYS A 50 -4.09 51.43 -1.65
C LYS A 50 -5.55 51.02 -1.76
N GLU A 51 -6.02 50.66 -2.95
CA GLU A 51 -7.40 50.23 -3.23
C GLU A 51 -7.55 48.70 -3.13
N GLY A 52 -6.45 47.98 -2.90
CA GLY A 52 -6.42 46.52 -2.77
C GLY A 52 -6.29 45.77 -4.10
N TYR A 53 -6.04 46.47 -5.21
CA TYR A 53 -5.78 45.84 -6.51
C TYR A 53 -4.31 45.46 -6.66
N PRO A 54 -3.99 44.35 -7.36
CA PRO A 54 -2.62 43.96 -7.61
C PRO A 54 -1.84 45.00 -8.42
N VAL A 55 -0.61 45.31 -7.99
CA VAL A 55 0.24 46.30 -8.66
C VAL A 55 0.82 45.75 -9.97
N ASP A 56 0.70 46.51 -11.05
CA ASP A 56 1.34 46.17 -12.33
C ASP A 56 2.88 46.23 -12.19
N GLY A 57 3.57 45.16 -12.61
CA GLY A 57 5.01 45.00 -12.41
C GLY A 57 5.43 44.55 -10.99
N GLY A 58 4.46 44.30 -10.11
CA GLY A 58 4.67 43.69 -8.79
C GLY A 58 4.58 42.16 -8.81
N LEU A 59 4.77 41.50 -7.66
CA LEU A 59 4.77 40.03 -7.55
C LEU A 59 3.38 39.37 -7.70
N MET A 60 2.31 40.16 -7.66
CA MET A 60 0.91 39.74 -7.85
C MET A 60 0.32 40.24 -9.18
N ASP A 61 1.16 40.68 -10.13
CA ASP A 61 0.72 41.17 -11.43
C ASP A 61 -0.22 40.17 -12.14
N ILE A 62 -1.37 40.68 -12.61
CA ILE A 62 -2.45 39.91 -13.24
C ILE A 62 -1.98 39.17 -14.50
N ARG A 63 -0.87 39.59 -15.12
CA ARG A 63 -0.21 38.88 -16.23
C ARG A 63 0.39 37.53 -15.81
N LEU A 64 0.73 37.36 -14.53
CA LEU A 64 1.26 36.10 -13.97
C LEU A 64 0.17 35.08 -13.63
N GLY A 65 -1.10 35.50 -13.67
CA GLY A 65 -2.26 34.68 -13.32
C GLY A 65 -3.20 35.42 -12.37
N VAL A 66 -4.36 34.82 -12.12
CA VAL A 66 -5.40 35.37 -11.24
C VAL A 66 -5.75 34.38 -10.14
N ILE A 67 -5.91 34.88 -8.92
CA ILE A 67 -6.40 34.13 -7.76
C ILE A 67 -7.77 34.62 -7.27
N ASP A 68 -8.15 35.86 -7.59
CA ASP A 68 -9.43 36.43 -7.18
C ASP A 68 -10.55 36.10 -8.18
N PRO A 69 -11.75 35.65 -7.72
CA PRO A 69 -12.85 35.20 -8.59
C PRO A 69 -13.39 36.25 -9.58
N GLY A 70 -13.19 37.54 -9.31
CA GLY A 70 -13.66 38.66 -10.13
C GLY A 70 -12.67 39.10 -11.22
N LEU A 71 -11.42 38.63 -11.18
CA LEU A 71 -10.36 39.06 -12.10
C LEU A 71 -10.19 38.07 -13.25
N LYS A 72 -9.83 38.59 -14.42
CA LYS A 72 -9.40 37.82 -15.59
C LYS A 72 -7.92 38.04 -15.83
N CYS A 73 -7.21 36.99 -16.21
CA CYS A 73 -5.78 37.10 -16.50
C CYS A 73 -5.54 37.98 -17.74
N LYS A 74 -4.62 38.95 -17.64
CA LYS A 74 -4.25 39.84 -18.75
C LYS A 74 -3.52 39.09 -19.88
N THR A 75 -2.96 37.91 -19.59
CA THR A 75 -2.16 37.10 -20.55
C THR A 75 -3.01 36.09 -21.31
N CYS A 76 -3.84 35.30 -20.62
CA CYS A 76 -4.66 34.25 -21.27
C CYS A 76 -6.17 34.56 -21.34
N GLY A 77 -6.66 35.61 -20.66
CA GLY A 77 -8.09 35.93 -20.60
C GLY A 77 -8.94 35.00 -19.71
N SER A 78 -8.37 33.88 -19.27
CA SER A 78 -9.05 32.87 -18.45
C SER A 78 -9.32 33.34 -17.02
N LYS A 79 -10.34 32.74 -16.41
CA LYS A 79 -10.69 32.91 -14.99
C LYS A 79 -9.85 31.99 -14.10
N LEU A 80 -9.99 32.14 -12.77
CA LEU A 80 -9.27 31.40 -11.73
C LEU A 80 -9.06 29.89 -12.01
N LYS A 81 -10.14 29.16 -12.36
CA LYS A 81 -10.08 27.68 -12.50
C LYS A 81 -9.44 27.21 -13.80
N GLU A 82 -9.45 28.05 -14.82
CA GLU A 82 -8.99 27.72 -16.18
C GLU A 82 -7.58 28.25 -16.45
N CYS A 83 -7.16 29.28 -15.72
CA CYS A 83 -5.83 29.86 -15.85
C CYS A 83 -4.77 28.91 -15.27
N SER A 84 -3.84 28.45 -16.11
CA SER A 84 -2.69 27.65 -15.69
C SER A 84 -1.64 28.46 -14.91
N GLY A 85 -1.70 29.79 -15.00
CA GLY A 85 -0.66 30.71 -14.53
C GLY A 85 0.48 30.88 -15.53
N HIS A 86 1.20 31.99 -15.39
CA HIS A 86 2.28 32.39 -16.28
C HIS A 86 3.52 32.83 -15.49
N PHE A 87 4.70 32.47 -16.00
CA PHE A 87 5.95 32.83 -15.33
C PHE A 87 6.26 34.32 -15.50
N GLY A 88 6.93 34.88 -14.50
CA GLY A 88 7.58 36.18 -14.59
C GLY A 88 9.09 36.02 -14.57
N TYR A 89 9.81 37.12 -14.67
CA TYR A 89 11.25 37.13 -14.43
C TYR A 89 11.70 38.40 -13.71
N ILE A 90 12.81 38.29 -12.98
CA ILE A 90 13.56 39.40 -12.41
C ILE A 90 14.99 39.36 -12.95
N GLU A 91 15.50 40.51 -13.38
CA GLU A 91 16.91 40.68 -13.75
C GLU A 91 17.71 40.98 -12.49
N LEU A 92 18.68 40.12 -12.18
CA LEU A 92 19.53 40.30 -11.01
C LEU A 92 20.58 41.38 -11.32
N ALA A 93 20.78 42.32 -10.40
CA ALA A 93 21.74 43.41 -10.54
C ALA A 93 23.18 42.87 -10.64
N ARG A 94 23.46 41.74 -9.97
CA ARG A 94 24.71 40.99 -10.04
C ARG A 94 24.42 39.48 -10.13
N PRO A 95 25.31 38.69 -10.76
CA PRO A 95 25.12 37.25 -10.89
C PRO A 95 25.19 36.53 -9.53
N ILE A 96 24.38 35.48 -9.37
CA ILE A 96 24.21 34.73 -8.11
C ILE A 96 24.45 33.24 -8.36
N ILE A 97 25.19 32.59 -7.47
CA ILE A 97 25.49 31.16 -7.60
C ILE A 97 24.29 30.34 -7.13
N HIS A 98 23.82 29.41 -7.95
CA HIS A 98 22.72 28.53 -7.57
C HIS A 98 23.21 27.43 -6.61
N ILE A 99 22.66 27.39 -5.40
CA ILE A 99 23.10 26.50 -4.29
C ILE A 99 23.21 25.02 -4.67
N LYS A 100 22.28 24.49 -5.49
CA LYS A 100 22.30 23.06 -5.88
C LYS A 100 23.40 22.69 -6.87
N PHE A 101 24.00 23.66 -7.56
CA PHE A 101 25.05 23.44 -8.55
C PHE A 101 26.46 23.75 -8.03
N VAL A 102 26.60 24.17 -6.76
CA VAL A 102 27.90 24.52 -6.14
C VAL A 102 28.93 23.39 -6.30
N LYS A 103 28.54 22.13 -6.11
CA LYS A 103 29.45 20.97 -6.28
C LYS A 103 29.91 20.83 -7.74
N VAL A 104 28.99 20.98 -8.70
CA VAL A 104 29.31 20.87 -10.13
C VAL A 104 30.22 22.02 -10.57
N ILE A 105 29.94 23.24 -10.13
CA ILE A 105 30.80 24.41 -10.37
C ILE A 105 32.19 24.18 -9.76
N MET A 106 32.27 23.59 -8.56
CA MET A 106 33.53 23.26 -7.92
C MET A 106 34.36 22.26 -8.74
N ASP A 107 33.71 21.21 -9.23
CA ASP A 107 34.37 20.17 -10.04
C ASP A 107 34.86 20.75 -11.37
N LEU A 108 34.10 21.66 -11.99
CA LEU A 108 34.52 22.38 -13.19
C LEU A 108 35.69 23.33 -12.93
N LEU A 109 35.63 24.15 -11.88
CA LEU A 109 36.69 25.12 -11.55
C LEU A 109 38.03 24.44 -11.18
N LYS A 110 37.99 23.24 -10.58
CA LYS A 110 39.20 22.46 -10.24
C LYS A 110 39.86 21.80 -11.44
N ASN A 111 39.06 21.39 -12.43
CA ASN A 111 39.50 20.51 -13.51
C ASN A 111 39.63 21.21 -14.87
N THR A 112 39.32 22.51 -14.94
CA THR A 112 39.45 23.32 -16.16
C THR A 112 40.50 24.41 -15.98
N CYS A 113 41.16 24.78 -17.07
CA CYS A 113 42.19 25.81 -17.04
C CYS A 113 41.58 27.21 -16.92
N ARG A 114 42.08 28.01 -15.96
CA ARG A 114 41.66 29.41 -15.75
C ARG A 114 41.72 30.30 -16.99
N GLU A 115 42.77 30.16 -17.81
CA GLU A 115 42.97 31.04 -18.97
C GLU A 115 42.28 30.53 -20.25
N CYS A 116 42.62 29.30 -20.68
CA CYS A 116 42.16 28.74 -21.95
C CYS A 116 40.83 27.96 -21.88
N GLY A 117 40.28 27.69 -20.70
CA GLY A 117 39.01 26.96 -20.55
C GLY A 117 39.06 25.47 -20.95
N ARG A 118 40.19 24.94 -21.42
CA ARG A 118 40.35 23.51 -21.73
C ARG A 118 40.45 22.68 -20.46
N ILE A 119 40.03 21.42 -20.54
CA ILE A 119 40.19 20.45 -19.46
C ILE A 119 41.68 20.18 -19.15
N LEU A 120 42.02 19.97 -17.88
CA LEU A 120 43.38 19.74 -17.40
C LEU A 120 43.91 18.32 -17.68
N ILE A 121 43.54 17.75 -18.83
CA ILE A 121 43.92 16.41 -19.27
C ILE A 121 44.51 16.49 -20.69
N PRO A 122 45.57 15.72 -21.00
CA PRO A 122 46.09 15.60 -22.36
C PRO A 122 45.11 14.91 -23.32
N ASN A 123 45.13 15.29 -24.60
CA ASN A 123 44.18 14.80 -25.62
C ASN A 123 44.11 13.26 -25.72
N ASN A 124 45.26 12.57 -25.65
CA ASN A 124 45.32 11.10 -25.72
C ASN A 124 44.53 10.38 -24.61
N LYS A 125 44.32 11.04 -23.46
CA LYS A 125 43.50 10.50 -22.37
C LYS A 125 42.01 10.85 -22.55
N ILE A 126 41.71 11.97 -23.20
CA ILE A 126 40.33 12.38 -23.50
C ILE A 126 39.68 11.39 -24.46
N GLU A 127 40.38 11.02 -25.53
CA GLU A 127 39.87 10.04 -26.51
C GLU A 127 39.60 8.68 -25.86
N LYS A 128 40.54 8.18 -25.03
CA LYS A 128 40.34 6.93 -24.28
C LYS A 128 39.11 6.97 -23.37
N VAL A 129 38.92 8.07 -22.63
CA VAL A 129 37.76 8.25 -21.76
C VAL A 129 36.47 8.28 -22.59
N ARG A 130 36.45 8.90 -23.76
CA ARG A 130 35.28 8.92 -24.65
C ARG A 130 34.93 7.53 -25.18
N ASP A 131 35.93 6.74 -25.58
CA ASP A 131 35.72 5.38 -26.05
C ASP A 131 35.22 4.46 -24.93
N GLU A 132 35.82 4.57 -23.73
CA GLU A 132 35.36 3.84 -22.54
C GLU A 132 33.95 4.23 -22.11
N LEU A 133 33.58 5.52 -22.22
CA LEU A 133 32.22 6.00 -21.95
C LEU A 133 31.19 5.37 -22.86
N LYS A 134 31.46 5.30 -24.17
CA LYS A 134 30.56 4.66 -25.14
C LYS A 134 30.43 3.17 -24.86
N LYS A 135 31.55 2.49 -24.61
CA LYS A 135 31.56 1.07 -24.29
C LYS A 135 30.74 0.76 -23.03
N LYS A 136 30.89 1.57 -21.97
CA LYS A 136 30.10 1.43 -20.74
C LYS A 136 28.62 1.74 -20.93
N GLU A 137 28.28 2.69 -21.81
CA GLU A 137 26.90 2.95 -22.18
C GLU A 137 26.27 1.77 -22.94
N ASP A 138 27.01 1.14 -23.85
CA ASP A 138 26.54 -0.03 -24.59
C ASP A 138 26.37 -1.27 -23.68
N GLU A 139 27.25 -1.46 -22.69
CA GLU A 139 27.25 -2.61 -21.77
C GLU A 139 26.24 -2.46 -20.61
N GLU A 140 26.21 -1.29 -19.96
CA GLU A 140 25.52 -1.06 -18.68
C GLU A 140 24.43 0.03 -18.79
N GLY A 141 24.27 0.65 -19.96
CA GLY A 141 23.33 1.74 -20.20
C GLY A 141 23.79 3.09 -19.62
N LEU A 142 22.83 4.00 -19.50
CA LEU A 142 23.07 5.37 -19.01
C LEU A 142 23.56 5.40 -17.54
N ASP A 143 23.18 4.42 -16.72
CA ASP A 143 23.60 4.33 -15.32
C ASP A 143 25.10 4.02 -15.21
N GLY A 144 25.58 3.03 -15.97
CA GLY A 144 27.01 2.70 -16.04
C GLY A 144 27.85 3.87 -16.57
N ARG A 145 27.34 4.59 -17.58
CA ARG A 145 27.95 5.83 -18.06
C ARG A 145 28.08 6.88 -16.95
N ALA A 146 27.03 7.09 -16.15
CA ALA A 146 27.03 8.08 -15.07
C ALA A 146 27.99 7.72 -13.93
N ASP A 147 28.12 6.44 -13.58
CA ASP A 147 29.03 6.00 -12.52
C ASP A 147 30.50 6.09 -12.97
N TYR A 148 30.82 5.67 -14.19
CA TYR A 148 32.14 5.85 -14.76
C TYR A 148 32.54 7.34 -14.87
N LEU A 149 31.61 8.24 -15.24
CA LEU A 149 31.86 9.68 -15.22
C LEU A 149 32.26 10.21 -13.83
N LYS A 150 31.63 9.73 -12.75
CA LYS A 150 32.01 10.14 -11.38
C LYS A 150 33.41 9.66 -11.03
N GLU A 151 33.77 8.44 -11.44
CA GLU A 151 35.11 7.90 -11.24
C GLU A 151 36.15 8.75 -11.98
N VAL A 152 35.88 9.07 -13.24
CA VAL A 152 36.73 9.92 -14.08
C VAL A 152 36.92 11.29 -13.43
N ILE A 153 35.85 11.99 -13.04
CA ILE A 153 35.92 13.32 -12.40
C ILE A 153 36.71 13.26 -11.08
N THR A 154 36.57 12.18 -10.30
CA THR A 154 37.29 12.01 -9.03
C THR A 154 38.76 11.66 -9.25
N ALA A 155 39.08 10.91 -10.29
CA ALA A 155 40.43 10.53 -10.68
C ALA A 155 41.23 11.69 -11.31
N MET A 156 40.55 12.73 -11.80
CA MET A 156 41.19 13.95 -12.28
C MET A 156 41.93 14.66 -11.13
N LYS A 157 43.25 14.49 -11.08
CA LYS A 157 44.12 15.28 -10.21
C LYS A 157 44.38 16.64 -10.86
N SER A 158 44.15 17.72 -10.11
CA SER A 158 44.47 19.08 -10.54
C SER A 158 45.97 19.21 -10.88
N SER A 159 46.29 19.36 -12.17
CA SER A 159 47.66 19.58 -12.63
C SER A 159 48.10 21.01 -12.34
N SER A 160 49.30 21.21 -11.81
CA SER A 160 49.84 22.56 -11.48
C SER A 160 50.11 23.44 -12.70
N LYS A 161 50.22 22.84 -13.90
CA LYS A 161 50.37 23.53 -15.18
C LYS A 161 49.37 22.97 -16.19
N CYS A 162 48.75 23.86 -16.97
CA CYS A 162 47.83 23.46 -18.04
C CYS A 162 48.59 22.72 -19.17
N PRO A 163 48.10 21.56 -19.64
CA PRO A 163 48.69 20.85 -20.79
C PRO A 163 48.62 21.64 -22.11
N TRP A 164 47.67 22.58 -22.23
CA TRP A 164 47.36 23.28 -23.47
C TRP A 164 48.07 24.64 -23.57
N CYS A 165 47.83 25.55 -22.62
CA CYS A 165 48.41 26.89 -22.64
C CYS A 165 49.60 27.07 -21.67
N LYS A 166 50.02 26.01 -20.95
CA LYS A 166 51.11 26.03 -19.95
C LYS A 166 50.92 26.99 -18.77
N ALA A 167 49.74 27.63 -18.65
CA ALA A 167 49.40 28.51 -17.53
C ALA A 167 49.42 27.78 -16.19
N ARG A 168 49.92 28.47 -15.15
CA ARG A 168 49.95 27.96 -13.78
C ARG A 168 48.53 27.89 -13.21
N GLN A 169 48.14 26.73 -12.70
CA GLN A 169 46.84 26.55 -12.06
C GLN A 169 46.94 26.77 -10.55
N HIS A 170 45.91 27.39 -9.99
CA HIS A 170 45.80 27.66 -8.56
C HIS A 170 44.82 26.69 -7.92
N LYS A 171 44.99 26.45 -6.62
CA LYS A 171 44.10 25.55 -5.89
C LYS A 171 42.83 26.31 -5.53
N VAL A 172 41.69 25.81 -5.99
CA VAL A 172 40.37 26.31 -5.61
C VAL A 172 39.85 25.51 -4.41
N VAL A 173 39.40 26.19 -3.36
CA VAL A 173 38.79 25.64 -2.16
C VAL A 173 37.38 26.23 -2.01
N LEU A 174 36.43 25.42 -1.56
CA LEU A 174 35.07 25.86 -1.27
C LEU A 174 34.96 26.10 0.23
N GLU A 175 34.70 27.35 0.60
CA GLU A 175 34.17 27.69 1.91
C GLU A 175 32.64 27.61 1.83
N LYS A 176 32.09 26.64 2.56
CA LYS A 176 30.65 26.38 2.51
C LYS A 176 29.88 27.59 3.04
N PRO A 177 28.70 27.90 2.48
CA PRO A 177 27.93 27.10 1.51
C PRO A 177 28.14 27.48 0.02
N THR A 178 28.63 28.68 -0.30
CA THR A 178 28.66 29.21 -1.69
C THR A 178 29.92 29.99 -2.05
N THR A 179 30.89 30.10 -1.14
CA THR A 179 32.06 30.98 -1.33
C THR A 179 33.26 30.20 -1.87
N PHE A 180 33.79 30.63 -3.01
CA PHE A 180 34.95 29.98 -3.63
C PHE A 180 36.21 30.80 -3.37
N LEU A 181 37.29 30.14 -2.92
CA LEU A 181 38.58 30.75 -2.62
C LEU A 181 39.64 30.18 -3.57
N GLU A 182 40.40 31.06 -4.23
CA GLU A 182 41.58 30.72 -5.04
C GLU A 182 42.82 31.35 -4.40
N ASN A 183 43.73 30.54 -3.86
CA ASN A 183 44.89 31.01 -3.07
C ASN A 183 44.50 32.08 -2.02
N GLU A 184 43.51 31.77 -1.18
CA GLU A 184 43.00 32.65 -0.11
C GLU A 184 42.28 33.93 -0.58
N LYS A 185 42.16 34.15 -1.91
CA LYS A 185 41.35 35.23 -2.47
C LYS A 185 39.96 34.74 -2.85
N ARG A 186 38.92 35.49 -2.48
CA ARG A 186 37.53 35.23 -2.88
C ARG A 186 37.35 35.40 -4.39
N LEU A 187 36.74 34.39 -5.02
CA LEU A 187 36.32 34.45 -6.42
C LEU A 187 34.89 34.99 -6.51
N ASN A 188 34.74 36.07 -7.27
CA ASN A 188 33.43 36.68 -7.49
C ASN A 188 32.59 35.82 -8.46
N PRO A 189 31.25 35.75 -8.29
CA PRO A 189 30.38 35.03 -9.22
C PRO A 189 30.49 35.50 -10.68
N ILE A 190 30.84 36.77 -10.91
CA ILE A 190 31.14 37.30 -12.26
C ILE A 190 32.35 36.58 -12.84
N GLU A 191 33.46 36.50 -12.10
CA GLU A 191 34.69 35.85 -12.56
C GLU A 191 34.47 34.36 -12.81
N ILE A 192 33.72 33.69 -11.93
CA ILE A 192 33.35 32.28 -12.08
C ILE A 192 32.58 32.10 -13.38
N ARG A 193 31.55 32.91 -13.62
CA ARG A 193 30.75 32.84 -14.85
C ARG A 193 31.60 33.05 -16.10
N THR A 194 32.46 34.07 -16.13
CA THR A 194 33.35 34.32 -17.27
C THR A 194 34.29 33.14 -17.54
N ARG A 195 34.75 32.44 -16.50
CA ARG A 195 35.55 31.20 -16.67
C ARG A 195 34.70 30.07 -17.27
N LEU A 196 33.48 29.88 -16.79
CA LEU A 196 32.57 28.83 -17.28
C LEU A 196 32.12 29.07 -18.73
N GLU A 197 31.96 30.32 -19.15
CA GLU A 197 31.61 30.68 -20.54
C GLU A 197 32.69 30.30 -21.56
N LYS A 198 33.96 30.22 -21.15
CA LYS A 198 35.09 29.82 -22.02
C LYS A 198 35.13 28.31 -22.33
N LEU A 199 34.34 27.49 -21.65
CA LEU A 199 34.36 26.04 -21.82
C LEU A 199 33.81 25.64 -23.18
N SER A 200 34.56 24.80 -23.89
CA SER A 200 34.15 24.26 -25.19
C SER A 200 33.08 23.18 -25.04
N ASP A 201 32.16 23.08 -26.00
CA ASP A 201 31.07 22.10 -25.99
C ASP A 201 31.58 20.65 -25.89
N GLU A 202 32.72 20.37 -26.53
CA GLU A 202 33.39 19.07 -26.52
C GLU A 202 33.93 18.66 -25.14
N ASP A 203 34.38 19.63 -24.34
CA ASP A 203 34.91 19.36 -23.00
C ASP A 203 33.77 19.11 -21.98
N LEU A 204 32.59 19.69 -22.22
CA LEU A 204 31.42 19.53 -21.34
C LEU A 204 30.91 18.09 -21.27
N GLU A 205 31.02 17.34 -22.38
CA GLU A 205 30.61 15.94 -22.43
C GLU A 205 31.37 15.06 -21.42
N ILE A 206 32.64 15.39 -21.15
CA ILE A 206 33.51 14.68 -20.20
C ILE A 206 33.07 14.94 -18.75
N PHE A 207 32.40 16.06 -18.50
CA PHE A 207 31.77 16.37 -17.21
C PHE A 207 30.33 15.87 -17.12
N GLY A 208 29.84 15.15 -18.14
CA GLY A 208 28.46 14.66 -18.20
C GLY A 208 27.42 15.76 -18.46
N LEU A 209 27.84 16.92 -18.99
CA LEU A 209 26.97 18.03 -19.33
C LEU A 209 26.67 18.03 -20.83
N VAL A 210 25.39 18.13 -21.18
CA VAL A 210 24.95 18.21 -22.58
C VAL A 210 24.81 19.68 -22.96
N PRO A 211 25.64 20.23 -23.88
CA PRO A 211 25.67 21.66 -24.18
C PRO A 211 24.33 22.26 -24.60
N LYS A 212 23.49 21.49 -25.31
CA LYS A 212 22.16 21.95 -25.73
C LYS A 212 21.20 22.19 -24.55
N HIS A 213 21.36 21.45 -23.45
CA HIS A 213 20.38 21.41 -22.35
C HIS A 213 20.92 21.94 -21.03
N ALA A 214 22.23 21.93 -20.81
CA ALA A 214 22.84 22.31 -19.54
C ALA A 214 24.24 22.91 -19.75
N ARG A 215 24.29 24.19 -20.11
CA ARG A 215 25.54 24.95 -20.12
C ARG A 215 25.93 25.39 -18.69
N PRO A 216 27.22 25.33 -18.33
CA PRO A 216 27.67 25.60 -16.96
C PRO A 216 27.48 27.06 -16.55
N GLU A 217 27.56 28.01 -17.47
CA GLU A 217 27.31 29.43 -17.19
C GLU A 217 25.88 29.71 -16.72
N TRP A 218 24.90 28.85 -17.06
CA TRP A 218 23.51 28.99 -16.60
C TRP A 218 23.33 28.59 -15.13
N MET A 219 24.31 27.89 -14.54
CA MET A 219 24.32 27.58 -13.11
C MET A 219 24.61 28.82 -12.24
N VAL A 220 25.14 29.87 -12.85
CA VAL A 220 25.26 31.21 -12.26
C VAL A 220 24.11 32.08 -12.76
N LEU A 221 23.12 32.29 -11.91
CA LEU A 221 21.89 32.98 -12.23
C LEU A 221 22.15 34.45 -12.51
N THR A 222 21.64 34.91 -13.65
CA THR A 222 21.61 36.34 -14.04
C THR A 222 20.18 36.84 -14.09
N ILE A 223 19.26 35.92 -14.35
CA ILE A 223 17.83 36.12 -14.36
C ILE A 223 17.24 35.03 -13.49
N LEU A 224 16.34 35.43 -12.58
CA LEU A 224 15.58 34.48 -11.77
C LEU A 224 14.14 34.41 -12.31
N ALA A 225 13.68 33.19 -12.56
CA ALA A 225 12.29 32.95 -12.95
C ALA A 225 11.37 33.09 -11.74
N ILE A 226 10.30 33.86 -11.89
CA ILE A 226 9.29 34.10 -10.86
C ILE A 226 8.13 33.14 -11.09
N PRO A 227 7.79 32.28 -10.11
CA PRO A 227 6.70 31.34 -10.27
C PRO A 227 5.34 32.08 -10.37
N PRO A 228 4.40 31.52 -11.15
CA PRO A 228 3.06 32.07 -11.31
C PRO A 228 2.33 32.31 -9.98
N VAL A 229 1.35 33.21 -10.00
CA VAL A 229 0.50 33.52 -8.83
C VAL A 229 -0.35 32.30 -8.44
N THR A 230 -0.75 31.46 -9.40
CA THR A 230 -1.47 30.20 -9.14
C THR A 230 -0.68 29.19 -8.30
N MET A 231 0.66 29.28 -8.30
CA MET A 231 1.54 28.45 -7.47
C MET A 231 1.77 29.03 -6.07
N ARG A 232 1.44 30.31 -5.87
CA ARG A 232 1.64 31.08 -4.63
C ARG A 232 0.32 31.73 -4.16
N PRO A 233 -0.72 30.95 -3.87
CA PRO A 233 -2.02 31.51 -3.50
C PRO A 233 -1.94 32.19 -2.12
N SER A 234 -2.58 33.36 -1.99
CA SER A 234 -2.81 34.00 -0.69
C SER A 234 -3.97 33.33 0.04
N ILE A 235 -3.91 33.27 1.36
CA ILE A 235 -4.99 32.77 2.22
C ILE A 235 -5.65 33.97 2.90
N THR A 236 -6.96 34.13 2.71
CA THR A 236 -7.75 35.10 3.48
C THR A 236 -8.08 34.48 4.84
N LEU A 237 -7.63 35.11 5.92
CA LEU A 237 -7.99 34.73 7.28
C LEU A 237 -9.46 35.10 7.57
N GLU A 238 -10.05 34.51 8.61
CA GLU A 238 -11.42 34.84 9.04
C GLU A 238 -11.59 36.31 9.45
N SER A 239 -10.50 36.97 9.86
CA SER A 239 -10.44 38.41 10.14
C SER A 239 -10.57 39.30 8.90
N GLY A 240 -10.55 38.72 7.69
CA GLY A 240 -10.52 39.45 6.42
C GLY A 240 -9.11 39.86 5.98
N GLU A 241 -8.09 39.66 6.81
CA GLU A 241 -6.69 39.94 6.44
C GLU A 241 -6.14 38.88 5.47
N ARG A 242 -5.32 39.30 4.52
CA ARG A 242 -4.62 38.40 3.58
C ARG A 242 -3.29 37.95 4.18
N SER A 243 -3.13 36.64 4.35
CA SER A 243 -1.87 36.00 4.64
C SER A 243 -1.24 35.52 3.33
N GLU A 244 -0.09 36.10 2.99
CA GLU A 244 0.62 35.79 1.76
C GLU A 244 1.44 34.50 1.85
N ASP A 245 1.65 33.86 0.70
CA ASP A 245 2.43 32.62 0.61
C ASP A 245 3.92 32.85 0.98
N ASP A 246 4.53 31.85 1.63
CA ASP A 246 5.96 31.89 2.01
C ASP A 246 6.91 32.21 0.84
N LEU A 247 6.61 31.74 -0.37
CA LEU A 247 7.41 32.07 -1.55
C LEU A 247 7.23 33.54 -1.95
N THR A 248 6.01 34.08 -1.86
CA THR A 248 5.73 35.50 -2.14
C THR A 248 6.51 36.39 -1.17
N HIS A 249 6.50 36.07 0.13
CA HIS A 249 7.27 36.81 1.12
C HIS A 249 8.76 36.83 0.78
N LYS A 250 9.33 35.66 0.44
CA LYS A 250 10.76 35.57 0.13
C LYS A 250 11.14 36.27 -1.18
N LEU A 251 10.28 36.18 -2.19
CA LEU A 251 10.46 36.90 -3.45
C LEU A 251 10.41 38.42 -3.23
N GLY A 252 9.54 38.91 -2.34
CA GLY A 252 9.48 40.32 -1.96
C GLY A 252 10.80 40.82 -1.40
N ASP A 253 11.45 40.02 -0.54
CA ASP A 253 12.77 40.35 -0.02
C ASP A 253 13.85 40.34 -1.13
N ILE A 254 13.81 39.38 -2.06
CA ILE A 254 14.72 39.31 -3.21
C ILE A 254 14.58 40.55 -4.10
N VAL A 255 13.35 40.95 -4.43
CA VAL A 255 13.11 42.14 -5.27
C VAL A 255 13.62 43.40 -4.55
N ARG A 256 13.33 43.55 -3.25
CA ARG A 256 13.75 44.70 -2.45
C ARG A 256 15.28 44.83 -2.38
N ILE A 257 15.99 43.74 -2.09
CA ILE A 257 17.46 43.78 -2.01
C ILE A 257 18.10 43.97 -3.38
N ASN A 258 17.53 43.38 -4.43
CA ASN A 258 18.02 43.54 -5.80
C ASN A 258 17.89 44.98 -6.31
N GLN A 259 16.75 45.63 -6.02
CA GLN A 259 16.55 47.05 -6.33
C GLN A 259 17.54 47.92 -5.58
N ARG A 260 17.70 47.69 -4.26
CA ARG A 260 18.63 48.44 -3.42
C ARG A 260 20.08 48.30 -3.90
N LEU A 261 20.48 47.09 -4.29
CA LEU A 261 21.80 46.82 -4.88
C LEU A 261 21.99 47.59 -6.20
N PHE A 262 20.98 47.57 -7.09
CA PHE A 262 21.03 48.30 -8.36
C PHE A 262 21.16 49.82 -8.17
N GLU A 263 20.38 50.40 -7.26
CA GLU A 263 20.41 51.83 -6.94
C GLU A 263 21.78 52.25 -6.37
N ASN A 264 22.36 51.46 -5.46
CA ASN A 264 23.67 51.76 -4.87
C ASN A 264 24.81 51.65 -5.88
N ILE A 265 24.74 50.68 -6.81
CA ILE A 265 25.71 50.55 -7.90
C ILE A 265 25.65 51.80 -8.80
N ASN A 266 24.46 52.26 -9.18
CA ASN A 266 24.30 53.43 -10.05
C ASN A 266 24.65 54.75 -9.34
N ALA A 267 24.46 54.82 -8.02
CA ALA A 267 24.84 55.97 -7.20
C ALA A 267 26.36 56.04 -6.92
N GLY A 268 27.15 55.03 -7.34
CA GLY A 268 28.59 55.00 -7.11
C GLY A 268 28.99 54.74 -5.66
N ALA A 269 28.21 53.91 -4.94
CA ALA A 269 28.51 53.55 -3.55
C ALA A 269 29.86 52.79 -3.42
N PRO A 270 30.53 52.85 -2.25
CA PRO A 270 31.75 52.09 -1.98
C PRO A 270 31.59 50.57 -2.20
N GLU A 271 32.67 49.91 -2.68
CA GLU A 271 32.66 48.48 -3.01
C GLU A 271 32.24 47.58 -1.84
N ILE A 272 32.65 47.91 -0.60
CA ILE A 272 32.29 47.14 0.61
C ILE A 272 30.77 47.05 0.78
N ILE A 273 30.05 48.15 0.56
CA ILE A 273 28.58 48.20 0.68
C ILE A 273 27.94 47.36 -0.43
N ILE A 274 28.51 47.40 -1.63
CA ILE A 274 28.03 46.62 -2.78
C ILE A 274 28.23 45.13 -2.51
N GLU A 275 29.37 44.71 -1.96
CA GLU A 275 29.66 43.32 -1.60
C GLU A 275 28.73 42.81 -0.50
N ASP A 276 28.48 43.59 0.55
CA ASP A 276 27.54 43.22 1.62
C ASP A 276 26.11 43.03 1.09
N LEU A 277 25.64 43.95 0.23
CA LEU A 277 24.32 43.85 -0.40
C LEU A 277 24.24 42.66 -1.38
N TRP A 278 25.35 42.34 -2.05
CA TRP A 278 25.43 41.18 -2.95
C TRP A 278 25.38 39.87 -2.16
N ASP A 279 26.07 39.76 -1.03
CA ASP A 279 26.03 38.59 -0.16
C ASP A 279 24.65 38.40 0.47
N LEU A 280 23.98 39.50 0.81
CA LEU A 280 22.60 39.45 1.27
C LEU A 280 21.65 38.96 0.15
N LEU A 281 21.83 39.41 -1.10
CA LEU A 281 21.08 38.89 -2.25
C LEU A 281 21.36 37.38 -2.46
N GLN A 282 22.61 36.93 -2.34
CA GLN A 282 22.98 35.52 -2.41
C GLN A 282 22.28 34.70 -1.30
N TYR A 283 22.21 35.23 -0.08
CA TYR A 283 21.46 34.62 1.03
C TYR A 283 19.97 34.48 0.70
N HIS A 284 19.32 35.54 0.22
CA HIS A 284 17.89 35.53 -0.08
C HIS A 284 17.54 34.55 -1.23
N VAL A 285 18.33 34.51 -2.29
CA VAL A 285 18.15 33.55 -3.39
C VAL A 285 18.42 32.12 -2.94
N THR A 286 19.46 31.90 -2.14
CA THR A 286 19.80 30.56 -1.60
C THR A 286 18.64 29.99 -0.78
N THR A 287 18.13 30.77 0.17
CA THR A 287 17.03 30.36 1.06
C THR A 287 15.69 30.21 0.32
N PHE A 288 15.47 30.92 -0.79
CA PHE A 288 14.32 30.70 -1.69
C PHE A 288 14.33 29.31 -2.36
N PHE A 289 15.50 28.80 -2.77
CA PHE A 289 15.59 27.44 -3.30
C PHE A 289 15.59 26.38 -2.19
N ASP A 290 16.35 26.61 -1.13
CA ASP A 290 16.46 25.69 0.01
C ASP A 290 16.71 26.46 1.32
N ASN A 291 15.73 26.41 2.23
CA ASN A 291 15.83 27.10 3.52
C ASN A 291 16.52 26.25 4.61
N ASN A 292 16.83 24.98 4.33
CA ASN A 292 17.47 24.04 5.27
C ASN A 292 18.95 23.81 4.96
N VAL A 293 19.61 24.80 4.37
CA VAL A 293 21.05 24.73 4.08
C VAL A 293 21.83 24.83 5.38
N SER A 294 22.74 23.88 5.61
CA SER A 294 23.65 23.90 6.77
C SER A 294 24.50 25.17 6.78
N GLU A 295 24.84 25.69 7.96
CA GLU A 295 25.69 26.88 8.15
C GLU A 295 25.03 28.22 7.72
N LEU A 296 23.77 28.22 7.27
CA LEU A 296 22.98 29.44 7.05
C LEU A 296 21.81 29.53 8.04
N PRO A 297 21.49 30.74 8.55
CA PRO A 297 20.31 30.94 9.37
C PRO A 297 19.04 30.77 8.52
N PRO A 298 18.05 29.95 8.95
CA PRO A 298 16.83 29.77 8.19
C PRO A 298 16.03 31.07 8.17
N ALA A 299 15.52 31.43 6.98
CA ALA A 299 14.61 32.55 6.83
C ALA A 299 13.29 32.24 7.54
N ARG A 300 12.83 33.20 8.36
CA ARG A 300 11.63 33.07 9.20
C ARG A 300 10.66 34.21 8.91
N HIS A 301 9.38 33.94 9.13
CA HIS A 301 8.37 34.98 9.21
C HIS A 301 8.58 35.84 10.46
N ARG A 302 7.92 37.00 10.55
CA ARG A 302 7.94 37.86 11.75
C ARG A 302 7.45 37.14 13.02
N SER A 303 6.67 36.07 12.85
CA SER A 303 6.19 35.20 13.94
C SER A 303 7.24 34.21 14.45
N GLY A 304 8.42 34.14 13.82
CA GLY A 304 9.49 33.19 14.15
C GLY A 304 9.36 31.83 13.48
N GLN A 305 8.27 31.54 12.77
CA GLN A 305 8.11 30.29 12.01
C GLN A 305 9.04 30.26 10.78
N PRO A 306 9.78 29.16 10.52
CA PRO A 306 10.60 29.04 9.31
C PRO A 306 9.72 28.96 8.06
N LEU A 307 10.15 29.64 6.99
CA LEU A 307 9.45 29.67 5.71
C LEU A 307 9.61 28.34 4.96
N LYS A 308 8.51 27.82 4.39
CA LYS A 308 8.51 26.61 3.57
C LYS A 308 8.76 26.94 2.09
N THR A 309 10.02 26.85 1.68
CA THR A 309 10.46 27.20 0.32
C THR A 309 10.45 26.00 -0.65
N LEU A 310 11.00 26.16 -1.87
CA LEU A 310 10.81 25.21 -2.98
C LEU A 310 11.20 23.76 -2.64
N THR A 311 12.39 23.56 -2.05
CA THR A 311 12.89 22.20 -1.74
C THR A 311 11.98 21.46 -0.75
N GLU A 312 11.50 22.14 0.29
CA GLU A 312 10.60 21.53 1.29
C GLU A 312 9.24 21.19 0.70
N ARG A 313 8.68 22.06 -0.14
CA ARG A 313 7.41 21.83 -0.83
C ARG A 313 7.45 20.57 -1.70
N ILE A 314 8.61 20.22 -2.23
CA ILE A 314 8.79 19.03 -3.08
C ILE A 314 9.10 17.78 -2.24
N LYS A 315 10.10 17.84 -1.35
CA LYS A 315 10.69 16.67 -0.69
C LYS A 315 9.99 16.21 0.58
N SER A 316 9.28 17.10 1.30
CA SER A 316 8.74 16.79 2.62
C SER A 316 7.69 15.65 2.60
N LYS A 317 7.32 15.13 3.77
CA LYS A 317 6.32 14.04 3.88
C LYS A 317 4.93 14.51 3.39
N GLU A 318 4.61 15.76 3.68
CA GLU A 318 3.43 16.48 3.19
C GLU A 318 3.72 17.22 1.87
N GLY A 319 4.88 16.99 1.27
CA GLY A 319 5.30 17.61 0.03
C GLY A 319 4.54 17.07 -1.18
N ARG A 320 4.62 17.80 -2.30
CA ARG A 320 3.85 17.53 -3.51
C ARG A 320 4.06 16.11 -4.05
N ILE A 321 5.28 15.57 -4.03
CA ILE A 321 5.56 14.24 -4.57
C ILE A 321 4.80 13.15 -3.79
N ARG A 322 4.91 13.16 -2.45
CA ARG A 322 4.33 12.10 -1.62
C ARG A 322 2.83 12.27 -1.40
N HIS A 323 2.38 13.50 -1.10
CA HIS A 323 1.01 13.75 -0.66
C HIS A 323 0.05 14.11 -1.80
N ASN A 324 0.55 14.63 -2.93
CA ASN A 324 -0.30 15.10 -4.02
C ASN A 324 -0.12 14.35 -5.33
N LEU A 325 1.03 13.69 -5.57
CA LEU A 325 1.26 12.93 -6.81
C LEU A 325 1.11 11.43 -6.55
N ALA A 326 1.89 10.88 -5.61
CA ALA A 326 1.87 9.44 -5.30
C ALA A 326 0.59 8.99 -4.58
N GLY A 327 0.04 9.85 -3.72
CA GLY A 327 -1.27 9.65 -3.10
C GLY A 327 -2.17 10.84 -3.39
N LYS A 328 -3.46 10.59 -3.62
CA LYS A 328 -4.48 11.64 -3.75
C LYS A 328 -5.75 11.16 -3.06
N ARG A 329 -6.54 12.12 -2.56
CA ARG A 329 -7.92 11.84 -2.19
C ARG A 329 -8.73 11.70 -3.47
N THR A 330 -9.55 10.66 -3.54
CA THR A 330 -10.40 10.36 -4.70
C THR A 330 -11.84 10.76 -4.40
N ASN A 331 -12.57 11.14 -5.46
CA ASN A 331 -14.03 11.31 -5.39
C ASN A 331 -14.74 9.96 -5.58
N PHE A 332 -16.07 9.96 -5.53
CA PHE A 332 -16.92 8.78 -5.76
C PHE A 332 -16.55 7.58 -4.88
N SER A 333 -16.31 7.87 -3.61
CA SER A 333 -16.02 6.87 -2.59
C SER A 333 -16.86 7.07 -1.34
N ALA A 334 -17.14 5.99 -0.61
CA ALA A 334 -17.78 6.01 0.69
C ALA A 334 -17.01 5.14 1.70
N ARG A 335 -17.23 5.39 2.99
CA ARG A 335 -16.66 4.62 4.10
C ARG A 335 -17.70 4.51 5.21
N THR A 336 -17.90 3.31 5.73
CA THR A 336 -18.74 3.04 6.91
C THR A 336 -18.34 1.68 7.52
N VAL A 337 -18.89 1.40 8.70
CA VAL A 337 -18.72 0.14 9.43
C VAL A 337 -19.28 -1.03 8.62
N ILE A 338 -18.61 -2.19 8.70
CA ILE A 338 -19.08 -3.43 8.08
C ILE A 338 -19.92 -4.28 9.04
N SER A 339 -20.84 -5.07 8.47
CA SER A 339 -21.69 -6.01 9.20
C SER A 339 -21.80 -7.34 8.44
N PRO A 340 -21.90 -8.49 9.13
CA PRO A 340 -21.99 -9.79 8.47
C PRO A 340 -23.38 -10.00 7.87
N ASP A 341 -23.45 -10.54 6.65
CA ASP A 341 -24.69 -11.01 6.05
C ASP A 341 -24.43 -12.33 5.30
N PRO A 342 -24.78 -13.50 5.88
CA PRO A 342 -24.51 -14.80 5.27
C PRO A 342 -25.45 -15.13 4.10
N MET A 343 -26.51 -14.35 3.89
CA MET A 343 -27.48 -14.58 2.82
C MET A 343 -27.06 -13.91 1.51
N LEU A 344 -26.20 -12.89 1.57
CA LEU A 344 -25.58 -12.29 0.39
C LEU A 344 -24.72 -13.31 -0.36
N ASP A 345 -24.70 -13.18 -1.68
CA ASP A 345 -23.74 -13.93 -2.49
C ASP A 345 -22.32 -13.44 -2.21
N LEU A 346 -21.32 -14.30 -2.46
CA LEU A 346 -19.94 -14.01 -2.08
C LEU A 346 -19.33 -12.84 -2.87
N ASN A 347 -19.81 -12.59 -4.08
CA ASN A 347 -19.41 -11.46 -4.89
C ASN A 347 -20.27 -10.22 -4.68
N GLU A 348 -21.27 -10.27 -3.79
CA GLU A 348 -22.13 -9.12 -3.49
C GLU A 348 -21.65 -8.34 -2.27
N VAL A 349 -21.86 -7.02 -2.31
CA VAL A 349 -21.70 -6.12 -1.17
C VAL A 349 -23.00 -5.37 -0.91
N GLY A 350 -23.49 -5.46 0.32
CA GLY A 350 -24.67 -4.72 0.75
C GLY A 350 -24.34 -3.24 0.91
N VAL A 351 -24.95 -2.39 0.09
CA VAL A 351 -24.75 -0.94 0.12
C VAL A 351 -25.96 -0.24 0.74
N PRO A 352 -25.78 0.61 1.76
CA PRO A 352 -26.83 1.44 2.32
C PRO A 352 -27.52 2.33 1.28
N MET A 353 -28.84 2.42 1.34
CA MET A 353 -29.64 3.32 0.51
C MET A 353 -29.11 4.78 0.49
N GLY A 354 -28.72 5.29 1.65
CA GLY A 354 -28.18 6.66 1.77
C GLY A 354 -26.84 6.88 1.04
N ILE A 355 -26.07 5.82 0.82
CA ILE A 355 -24.85 5.84 -0.01
C ILE A 355 -25.24 5.67 -1.49
N ALA A 356 -26.15 4.75 -1.80
CA ALA A 356 -26.61 4.46 -3.15
C ALA A 356 -27.21 5.67 -3.87
N MET A 357 -27.92 6.54 -3.15
CA MET A 357 -28.50 7.77 -3.71
C MET A 357 -27.49 8.91 -3.92
N LYS A 358 -26.34 8.88 -3.22
CA LYS A 358 -25.30 9.92 -3.29
C LYS A 358 -24.23 9.59 -4.32
N LEU A 359 -23.80 8.34 -4.36
CA LEU A 359 -22.86 7.85 -5.35
C LEU A 359 -23.63 7.56 -6.64
N THR A 360 -23.12 8.08 -7.76
CA THR A 360 -23.75 7.93 -9.06
C THR A 360 -22.85 7.22 -10.04
N VAL A 361 -23.48 6.62 -11.05
CA VAL A 361 -22.83 6.01 -12.19
C VAL A 361 -23.24 6.82 -13.44
N PRO A 362 -22.28 7.34 -14.21
CA PRO A 362 -22.56 8.02 -15.47
C PRO A 362 -22.87 6.95 -16.52
N GLU A 363 -24.09 6.99 -17.03
CA GLU A 363 -24.55 6.12 -18.10
C GLU A 363 -24.87 6.95 -19.33
N ARG A 364 -24.23 6.60 -20.46
CA ARG A 364 -24.47 7.29 -21.73
C ARG A 364 -25.81 6.84 -22.31
N VAL A 365 -26.62 7.81 -22.68
CA VAL A 365 -27.92 7.57 -23.32
C VAL A 365 -27.67 7.05 -24.74
N ASN A 366 -28.24 5.90 -25.03
CA ASN A 366 -28.30 5.27 -26.34
C ASN A 366 -29.75 4.87 -26.65
N GLU A 367 -29.98 4.31 -27.83
CA GLU A 367 -31.33 3.92 -28.28
C GLU A 367 -31.96 2.84 -27.40
N TRP A 368 -31.16 1.97 -26.78
CA TRP A 368 -31.64 0.83 -25.99
C TRP A 368 -31.98 1.19 -24.53
N ASN A 369 -31.22 2.11 -23.91
CA ASN A 369 -31.38 2.46 -22.49
C ASN A 369 -32.11 3.79 -22.26
N MET A 370 -32.48 4.52 -23.32
CA MET A 370 -33.12 5.83 -23.18
C MET A 370 -34.40 5.79 -22.35
N GLU A 371 -35.32 4.85 -22.63
CA GLU A 371 -36.56 4.73 -21.87
C GLU A 371 -36.31 4.35 -20.40
N PHE A 372 -35.28 3.53 -20.17
CA PHE A 372 -34.85 3.13 -18.83
C PHE A 372 -34.32 4.33 -18.04
N LEU A 373 -33.44 5.14 -18.64
CA LEU A 373 -32.87 6.33 -18.00
C LEU A 373 -33.89 7.45 -17.78
N LYS A 374 -34.86 7.61 -18.68
CA LYS A 374 -35.97 8.56 -18.50
C LYS A 374 -36.77 8.28 -17.21
N LYS A 375 -36.94 7.01 -16.82
CA LYS A 375 -37.61 6.65 -15.55
C LYS A 375 -36.88 7.22 -14.33
N PHE A 376 -35.54 7.15 -14.31
CA PHE A 376 -34.75 7.67 -13.20
C PHE A 376 -34.73 9.20 -13.13
N VAL A 377 -34.65 9.86 -14.29
CA VAL A 377 -34.76 11.33 -14.36
C VAL A 377 -36.14 11.78 -13.88
N LYS A 378 -37.21 11.06 -14.24
CA LYS A 378 -38.58 11.33 -13.78
C LYS A 378 -38.73 11.17 -12.27
N ASN A 379 -38.10 10.15 -11.68
CA ASN A 379 -38.12 9.93 -10.23
C ASN A 379 -37.34 10.99 -9.44
N GLY A 380 -36.39 11.67 -10.10
CA GLY A 380 -35.57 12.72 -9.50
C GLY A 380 -34.55 12.20 -8.48
N PRO A 381 -33.88 13.10 -7.73
CA PRO A 381 -32.80 12.73 -6.81
C PRO A 381 -33.28 12.21 -5.45
N LYS A 382 -34.55 12.46 -5.06
CA LYS A 382 -35.08 12.14 -3.71
C LYS A 382 -35.66 10.72 -3.61
N ASN A 383 -36.12 10.15 -4.72
CA ASN A 383 -36.72 8.82 -4.74
C ASN A 383 -35.73 7.81 -5.34
N TYR A 384 -35.59 6.66 -4.69
CA TYR A 384 -34.77 5.57 -5.21
C TYR A 384 -35.65 4.55 -5.96
N PRO A 385 -35.24 4.06 -7.14
CA PRO A 385 -34.07 4.49 -7.91
C PRO A 385 -34.31 5.80 -8.67
N GLY A 386 -33.32 6.70 -8.67
CA GLY A 386 -33.41 8.03 -9.28
C GLY A 386 -32.11 8.51 -9.92
N ALA A 387 -32.02 9.80 -10.24
CA ALA A 387 -30.84 10.42 -10.85
C ALA A 387 -30.58 11.83 -10.30
N ASN A 388 -29.30 12.23 -10.26
CA ASN A 388 -28.87 13.51 -9.67
C ASN A 388 -28.52 14.57 -10.72
N TYR A 389 -27.96 14.16 -11.86
CA TYR A 389 -27.47 15.09 -12.88
C TYR A 389 -27.67 14.54 -14.29
N VAL A 390 -27.82 15.47 -15.25
CA VAL A 390 -27.75 15.21 -16.69
C VAL A 390 -26.62 16.04 -17.27
N ILE A 391 -25.75 15.43 -18.05
CA ILE A 391 -24.64 16.08 -18.73
C ILE A 391 -24.96 16.10 -20.23
N ARG A 392 -24.93 17.29 -20.82
CA ARG A 392 -25.13 17.48 -22.26
C ARG A 392 -23.87 17.08 -23.05
N PRO A 393 -23.98 16.83 -24.36
CA PRO A 393 -22.83 16.61 -25.24
C PRO A 393 -21.77 17.73 -25.15
N ASP A 394 -22.19 18.97 -24.91
CA ASP A 394 -21.31 20.14 -24.68
C ASP A 394 -20.49 20.07 -23.37
N GLY A 395 -20.67 19.02 -22.55
CA GLY A 395 -20.02 18.85 -21.26
C GLY A 395 -20.65 19.65 -20.11
N LYS A 396 -21.67 20.48 -20.38
CA LYS A 396 -22.40 21.22 -19.35
C LYS A 396 -23.24 20.27 -18.48
N LYS A 397 -22.99 20.31 -17.17
CA LYS A 397 -23.71 19.52 -16.16
C LYS A 397 -24.92 20.28 -15.63
N LYS A 398 -26.11 19.75 -15.85
CA LYS A 398 -27.41 20.24 -15.35
C LYS A 398 -27.81 19.40 -14.13
N LYS A 399 -28.14 20.05 -13.01
CA LYS A 399 -28.63 19.37 -11.81
C LYS A 399 -30.12 19.09 -11.95
N ILE A 400 -30.55 17.89 -11.58
CA ILE A 400 -31.97 17.53 -11.57
C ILE A 400 -32.59 18.02 -10.27
N THR A 401 -33.54 18.94 -10.39
CA THR A 401 -34.45 19.47 -9.36
C THR A 401 -35.89 19.31 -9.85
N GLU A 402 -36.87 19.41 -8.94
CA GLU A 402 -38.30 19.25 -9.25
C GLU A 402 -38.76 20.10 -10.46
N GLU A 403 -38.29 21.35 -10.56
CA GLU A 403 -38.57 22.27 -11.67
C GLU A 403 -37.93 21.87 -13.01
N THR A 404 -36.80 21.16 -12.96
CA THR A 404 -36.00 20.84 -14.16
C THR A 404 -36.28 19.45 -14.73
N ILE A 405 -37.08 18.62 -14.06
CA ILE A 405 -37.37 17.24 -14.47
C ILE A 405 -38.02 17.23 -15.85
N GLU A 406 -39.11 17.97 -16.06
CA GLU A 406 -39.84 17.99 -17.33
C GLU A 406 -38.94 18.44 -18.48
N SER A 407 -38.26 19.58 -18.32
CA SER A 407 -37.29 20.09 -19.30
C SER A 407 -36.16 19.09 -19.58
N SER A 408 -35.67 18.36 -18.58
CA SER A 408 -34.59 17.39 -18.78
C SER A 408 -35.06 16.11 -19.48
N LEU A 409 -36.34 15.73 -19.34
CA LEU A 409 -36.93 14.58 -20.01
C LEU A 409 -37.16 14.85 -21.51
N GLU A 410 -37.57 16.07 -21.85
CA GLU A 410 -37.74 16.51 -23.24
C GLU A 410 -36.40 16.66 -23.98
N GLU A 411 -35.38 17.19 -23.29
CA GLU A 411 -34.03 17.37 -23.85
C GLU A 411 -33.26 16.05 -24.05
N LEU A 412 -33.67 14.95 -23.42
CA LEU A 412 -32.86 13.73 -23.34
C LEU A 412 -32.82 12.99 -24.69
N GLN A 413 -31.64 12.94 -25.30
CA GLN A 413 -31.39 12.32 -26.61
C GLN A 413 -30.11 11.48 -26.56
N PRO A 414 -29.89 10.56 -27.54
CA PRO A 414 -28.64 9.82 -27.65
C PRO A 414 -27.41 10.76 -27.64
N GLY A 415 -26.39 10.41 -26.87
CA GLY A 415 -25.19 11.24 -26.67
C GLY A 415 -25.19 12.05 -25.36
N TYR A 416 -26.33 12.19 -24.69
CA TYR A 416 -26.39 12.72 -23.32
C TYR A 416 -25.84 11.68 -22.32
N ILE A 417 -25.48 12.13 -21.12
CA ILE A 417 -25.06 11.25 -20.01
C ILE A 417 -25.94 11.54 -18.80
N VAL A 418 -26.48 10.48 -18.19
CA VAL A 418 -27.27 10.57 -16.96
C VAL A 418 -26.46 10.01 -15.81
N GLU A 419 -26.31 10.78 -14.73
CA GLU A 419 -25.73 10.29 -13.48
C GLU A 419 -26.85 9.72 -12.60
N ARG A 420 -27.14 8.44 -12.78
CA ARG A 420 -28.14 7.69 -11.99
C ARG A 420 -27.57 7.21 -10.66
N HIS A 421 -28.44 6.97 -9.69
CA HIS A 421 -28.09 6.28 -8.43
C HIS A 421 -27.51 4.89 -8.70
N LEU A 422 -26.77 4.37 -7.71
CA LEU A 422 -26.31 2.98 -7.73
C LEU A 422 -27.50 2.02 -7.75
N LEU A 423 -27.42 0.97 -8.54
CA LEU A 423 -28.43 -0.09 -8.65
C LEU A 423 -27.84 -1.44 -8.26
N ASP A 424 -28.72 -2.41 -8.05
CA ASP A 424 -28.31 -3.80 -7.84
C ASP A 424 -27.57 -4.32 -9.09
N GLY A 425 -26.42 -4.95 -8.87
CA GLY A 425 -25.54 -5.46 -9.93
C GLY A 425 -24.47 -4.47 -10.41
N ASP A 426 -24.50 -3.19 -9.99
CA ASP A 426 -23.43 -2.26 -10.32
C ASP A 426 -22.08 -2.70 -9.73
N ILE A 427 -21.00 -2.40 -10.42
CA ILE A 427 -19.64 -2.78 -10.04
C ILE A 427 -19.08 -1.78 -9.01
N ALA A 428 -18.59 -2.30 -7.89
CA ALA A 428 -17.93 -1.51 -6.86
C ALA A 428 -16.61 -2.14 -6.39
N LEU A 429 -15.59 -1.32 -6.20
CA LEU A 429 -14.31 -1.74 -5.65
C LEU A 429 -14.34 -1.58 -4.12
N PHE A 430 -14.14 -2.69 -3.43
CA PHE A 430 -14.20 -2.76 -1.98
C PHE A 430 -12.82 -2.98 -1.39
N ASN A 431 -12.43 -2.16 -0.41
CA ASN A 431 -11.08 -2.09 0.12
C ASN A 431 -11.05 -1.97 1.65
N ARG A 432 -10.19 -2.76 2.31
CA ARG A 432 -9.82 -2.56 3.72
C ARG A 432 -8.40 -2.05 3.83
N GLN A 433 -8.23 -0.97 4.59
CA GLN A 433 -6.92 -0.43 4.94
C GLN A 433 -6.46 -1.04 6.27
N PRO A 434 -5.18 -1.43 6.41
CA PRO A 434 -4.10 -1.35 5.42
C PRO A 434 -4.18 -2.44 4.34
N SER A 435 -3.90 -2.06 3.09
CA SER A 435 -3.87 -3.00 1.96
C SER A 435 -2.52 -3.70 1.88
N LEU A 436 -2.43 -4.95 2.35
CA LEU A 436 -1.17 -5.71 2.44
C LEU A 436 -0.86 -6.50 1.17
N HIS A 437 -1.89 -6.91 0.44
CA HIS A 437 -1.79 -7.70 -0.78
C HIS A 437 -2.91 -7.29 -1.74
N ARG A 438 -2.82 -7.71 -3.01
CA ARG A 438 -3.80 -7.31 -4.04
C ARG A 438 -5.25 -7.63 -3.66
N MET A 439 -5.48 -8.75 -2.98
CA MET A 439 -6.83 -9.18 -2.56
C MET A 439 -7.42 -8.35 -1.41
N SER A 440 -6.67 -7.40 -0.84
CA SER A 440 -7.22 -6.41 0.10
C SER A 440 -8.10 -5.37 -0.62
N MET A 441 -8.11 -5.38 -1.96
CA MET A 441 -8.99 -4.60 -2.81
C MET A 441 -9.57 -5.51 -3.91
N MET A 442 -10.87 -5.76 -3.88
CA MET A 442 -11.56 -6.63 -4.85
C MET A 442 -12.83 -5.97 -5.35
N CYS A 443 -13.31 -6.43 -6.51
CA CYS A 443 -14.56 -5.99 -7.10
C CYS A 443 -15.73 -6.84 -6.58
N HIS A 444 -16.79 -6.15 -6.18
CA HIS A 444 -18.07 -6.70 -5.74
C HIS A 444 -19.21 -6.10 -6.56
N LYS A 445 -20.33 -6.82 -6.60
CA LYS A 445 -21.60 -6.37 -7.14
C LYS A 445 -22.41 -5.70 -6.04
N VAL A 446 -22.91 -4.51 -6.32
CA VAL A 446 -23.71 -3.74 -5.38
C VAL A 446 -25.06 -4.45 -5.17
N ARG A 447 -25.49 -4.53 -3.92
CA ARG A 447 -26.86 -4.87 -3.55
C ARG A 447 -27.38 -3.84 -2.56
N VAL A 448 -28.37 -3.06 -2.95
CA VAL A 448 -28.86 -1.94 -2.16
C VAL A 448 -29.79 -2.45 -1.07
N LEU A 449 -29.45 -2.16 0.17
CA LEU A 449 -30.15 -2.65 1.36
C LEU A 449 -30.47 -1.50 2.32
N PRO A 450 -31.51 -1.65 3.16
CA PRO A 450 -31.80 -0.69 4.21
C PRO A 450 -30.69 -0.67 5.29
N PHE A 451 -30.76 0.36 6.15
CA PHE A 451 -29.78 0.70 7.21
C PHE A 451 -28.53 1.45 6.70
N LYS A 452 -27.44 1.44 7.49
CA LYS A 452 -26.29 2.37 7.36
C LYS A 452 -24.92 1.68 7.29
N THR A 453 -24.87 0.36 7.37
CA THR A 453 -23.63 -0.43 7.35
C THR A 453 -23.42 -1.08 5.99
N LEU A 454 -22.14 -1.26 5.62
CA LEU A 454 -21.80 -2.10 4.48
C LEU A 454 -21.96 -3.56 4.91
N ARG A 455 -22.63 -4.38 4.12
CA ARG A 455 -22.81 -5.80 4.46
C ARG A 455 -21.92 -6.67 3.61
N LEU A 456 -21.26 -7.64 4.25
CA LEU A 456 -20.32 -8.54 3.58
C LEU A 456 -20.60 -9.98 4.00
N ASN A 457 -20.45 -10.90 3.06
CA ASN A 457 -20.48 -12.32 3.37
C ASN A 457 -19.25 -12.71 4.24
N PRO A 458 -19.43 -13.36 5.40
CA PRO A 458 -18.33 -13.71 6.31
C PRO A 458 -17.21 -14.56 5.69
N THR A 459 -17.50 -15.33 4.64
CA THR A 459 -16.48 -16.13 3.93
C THR A 459 -15.41 -15.27 3.25
N VAL A 460 -15.75 -14.04 2.86
CA VAL A 460 -14.87 -13.12 2.12
C VAL A 460 -14.11 -12.17 3.06
N CYS A 461 -14.30 -12.30 4.38
CA CYS A 461 -13.58 -11.49 5.37
C CYS A 461 -12.07 -11.82 5.42
N HIS A 462 -11.68 -13.07 5.15
CA HIS A 462 -10.29 -13.51 5.29
C HIS A 462 -9.31 -12.78 4.35
N PRO A 463 -9.59 -12.61 3.04
CA PRO A 463 -8.78 -11.74 2.17
C PRO A 463 -8.65 -10.30 2.66
N TYR A 464 -9.68 -9.73 3.28
CA TYR A 464 -9.58 -8.37 3.82
C TYR A 464 -8.88 -8.33 5.19
N ASN A 465 -8.66 -9.50 5.80
CA ASN A 465 -8.28 -9.64 7.20
C ASN A 465 -9.23 -8.85 8.13
N ALA A 466 -10.50 -8.79 7.75
CA ALA A 466 -11.54 -7.98 8.40
C ALA A 466 -12.29 -8.78 9.46
N ASP A 467 -12.69 -8.11 10.52
CA ASP A 467 -13.61 -8.62 11.54
C ASP A 467 -14.80 -7.66 11.71
N PHE A 468 -15.66 -7.92 12.70
CA PHE A 468 -16.92 -7.20 12.89
C PHE A 468 -17.00 -6.52 14.26
N ASP A 469 -15.86 -6.10 14.82
CA ASP A 469 -15.78 -5.42 16.13
C ASP A 469 -15.94 -3.89 16.05
N GLY A 470 -16.09 -3.35 14.84
CA GLY A 470 -16.13 -1.91 14.55
C GLY A 470 -15.35 -1.50 13.31
N ASP A 471 -14.70 -2.47 12.64
CA ASP A 471 -13.98 -2.28 11.39
C ASP A 471 -14.77 -1.50 10.32
N GLU A 472 -14.09 -0.54 9.69
CA GLU A 472 -14.62 0.28 8.60
C GLU A 472 -13.93 -0.06 7.29
N MET A 473 -14.70 -0.16 6.21
CA MET A 473 -14.18 -0.42 4.87
C MET A 473 -14.58 0.68 3.88
N ASN A 474 -13.77 0.81 2.83
CA ASN A 474 -13.95 1.79 1.77
C ASN A 474 -14.63 1.15 0.55
N LEU A 475 -15.56 1.89 -0.04
CA LEU A 475 -16.23 1.56 -1.28
C LEU A 475 -15.87 2.62 -2.33
N HIS A 476 -15.46 2.19 -3.53
CA HIS A 476 -15.15 3.08 -4.65
C HIS A 476 -15.95 2.67 -5.88
N ILE A 477 -16.53 3.63 -6.59
CA ILE A 477 -17.39 3.38 -7.76
C ILE A 477 -16.67 3.80 -9.05
N PRO A 478 -16.23 2.85 -9.89
CA PRO A 478 -15.62 3.16 -11.18
C PRO A 478 -16.60 3.90 -12.10
N GLN A 479 -16.15 5.01 -12.69
CA GLN A 479 -17.01 5.90 -13.47
C GLN A 479 -17.00 5.60 -14.97
N THR A 480 -15.84 5.28 -15.54
CA THR A 480 -15.73 4.96 -16.98
C THR A 480 -16.13 3.50 -17.25
N GLU A 481 -16.67 3.24 -18.44
CA GLU A 481 -17.05 1.89 -18.87
C GLU A 481 -15.85 0.94 -18.92
N GLU A 482 -14.71 1.43 -19.43
CA GLU A 482 -13.45 0.67 -19.47
C GLU A 482 -13.00 0.22 -18.07
N ALA A 483 -13.06 1.12 -17.07
CA ALA A 483 -12.67 0.80 -15.71
C ALA A 483 -13.65 -0.17 -15.03
N ARG A 484 -14.95 -0.08 -15.34
CA ARG A 484 -15.95 -1.06 -14.88
C ARG A 484 -15.68 -2.44 -15.46
N ALA A 485 -15.45 -2.52 -16.78
CA ALA A 485 -15.16 -3.77 -17.46
C ALA A 485 -13.85 -4.43 -16.99
N GLU A 486 -12.81 -3.63 -16.77
CA GLU A 486 -11.54 -4.10 -16.21
C GLU A 486 -11.72 -4.66 -14.79
N ALA A 487 -12.43 -3.93 -13.93
CA ALA A 487 -12.72 -4.36 -12.56
C ALA A 487 -13.54 -5.65 -12.52
N GLU A 488 -14.59 -5.75 -13.33
CA GLU A 488 -15.43 -6.94 -13.44
C GLU A 488 -14.63 -8.16 -13.94
N THR A 489 -13.80 -7.98 -14.96
CA THR A 489 -13.08 -9.10 -15.58
C THR A 489 -11.93 -9.60 -14.71
N LEU A 490 -11.16 -8.69 -14.12
CA LEU A 490 -9.89 -9.02 -13.45
C LEU A 490 -10.00 -9.08 -11.93
N MET A 491 -10.85 -8.25 -11.31
CA MET A 491 -10.83 -8.00 -9.87
C MET A 491 -11.99 -8.61 -9.09
N GLU A 492 -12.98 -9.23 -9.75
CA GLU A 492 -14.10 -9.88 -9.07
C GLU A 492 -13.65 -10.91 -8.02
N VAL A 493 -14.43 -11.06 -6.94
CA VAL A 493 -14.15 -12.02 -5.86
C VAL A 493 -13.90 -13.44 -6.39
N GLN A 494 -14.68 -13.88 -7.39
CA GLN A 494 -14.55 -15.21 -8.00
C GLN A 494 -13.24 -15.42 -8.77
N THR A 495 -12.62 -14.38 -9.33
CA THR A 495 -11.30 -14.51 -9.99
C THR A 495 -10.15 -14.53 -8.98
N GLN A 496 -10.38 -14.05 -7.76
CA GLN A 496 -9.39 -13.94 -6.68
C GLN A 496 -9.48 -15.06 -5.63
N LEU A 497 -10.21 -16.15 -5.92
CA LEU A 497 -10.36 -17.29 -5.00
C LEU A 497 -9.02 -17.94 -4.63
N ILE A 498 -8.06 -18.00 -5.56
CA ILE A 498 -6.78 -18.67 -5.37
C ILE A 498 -5.67 -17.65 -5.04
N SER A 499 -4.98 -17.88 -3.93
CA SER A 499 -3.88 -17.01 -3.49
C SER A 499 -2.66 -17.12 -4.42
N PRO A 500 -2.10 -16.00 -4.91
CA PRO A 500 -0.85 -16.02 -5.68
C PRO A 500 0.37 -16.37 -4.83
N ARG A 501 0.27 -16.36 -3.49
CA ARG A 501 1.40 -16.67 -2.59
C ARG A 501 1.73 -18.15 -2.54
N TYR A 502 0.72 -19.01 -2.56
CA TYR A 502 0.88 -20.45 -2.31
C TYR A 502 -0.06 -21.33 -3.15
N GLY A 503 -0.86 -20.75 -4.04
CA GLY A 503 -1.70 -21.52 -4.98
C GLY A 503 -2.80 -22.35 -4.29
N LEU A 504 -3.35 -21.92 -3.16
CA LEU A 504 -4.51 -22.56 -2.53
C LEU A 504 -5.65 -21.54 -2.38
N SER A 505 -6.86 -22.05 -2.15
CA SER A 505 -8.04 -21.20 -1.97
C SER A 505 -7.87 -20.34 -0.72
N ILE A 506 -7.88 -19.01 -0.88
CA ILE A 506 -7.85 -18.08 0.26
C ILE A 506 -9.26 -17.89 0.84
N ILE A 507 -10.29 -17.98 0.01
CA ILE A 507 -11.69 -17.90 0.40
C ILE A 507 -12.18 -19.34 0.64
N GLY A 508 -12.89 -19.56 1.75
CA GLY A 508 -13.41 -20.86 2.13
C GLY A 508 -14.51 -20.72 3.18
N CYS A 509 -15.06 -21.86 3.62
CA CYS A 509 -15.97 -21.88 4.75
C CYS A 509 -15.23 -21.46 6.02
N VAL A 510 -15.90 -20.71 6.88
CA VAL A 510 -15.33 -20.20 8.14
C VAL A 510 -16.18 -20.64 9.33
N GLN A 511 -15.53 -20.84 10.48
CA GLN A 511 -16.12 -21.05 11.80
C GLN A 511 -17.38 -21.94 11.77
N ASP A 512 -18.56 -21.34 11.96
CA ASP A 512 -19.86 -21.98 12.01
C ASP A 512 -20.13 -22.92 10.82
N ALA A 513 -19.84 -22.47 9.60
CA ALA A 513 -20.05 -23.31 8.42
C ALA A 513 -19.15 -24.56 8.42
N ILE A 514 -17.95 -24.48 9.00
CA ILE A 514 -17.08 -25.65 9.17
C ILE A 514 -17.69 -26.60 10.20
N SER A 515 -18.09 -26.10 11.38
CA SER A 515 -18.69 -26.93 12.44
C SER A 515 -19.97 -27.62 11.96
N GLY A 516 -20.85 -26.91 11.26
CA GLY A 516 -22.10 -27.46 10.74
C GLY A 516 -21.88 -28.56 9.70
N ASN A 517 -20.99 -28.33 8.73
CA ASN A 517 -20.66 -29.35 7.73
C ASN A 517 -19.95 -30.57 8.34
N TYR A 518 -19.14 -30.36 9.39
CA TYR A 518 -18.52 -31.45 10.13
C TYR A 518 -19.55 -32.30 10.86
N ILE A 519 -20.49 -31.69 11.60
CA ILE A 519 -21.58 -32.41 12.29
C ILE A 519 -22.45 -33.18 11.29
N LEU A 520 -22.79 -32.55 10.17
CA LEU A 520 -23.57 -33.20 9.10
C LEU A 520 -22.88 -34.47 8.59
N THR A 521 -21.58 -34.38 8.29
CA THR A 521 -20.84 -35.47 7.64
C THR A 521 -20.29 -36.54 8.59
N LYS A 522 -20.25 -36.27 9.91
CA LYS A 522 -19.78 -37.23 10.94
C LYS A 522 -20.76 -38.39 11.21
N GLY A 523 -22.01 -38.29 10.77
CA GLY A 523 -22.98 -39.39 10.88
C GLY A 523 -24.40 -38.98 11.22
N MET A 524 -24.82 -37.76 10.84
CA MET A 524 -26.19 -37.31 11.05
C MET A 524 -27.15 -38.12 10.16
N GLU A 525 -28.23 -38.66 10.72
CA GLU A 525 -29.34 -39.23 9.96
C GLU A 525 -30.49 -38.22 9.93
N LEU A 526 -31.08 -38.05 8.76
CA LEU A 526 -32.13 -37.06 8.51
C LEU A 526 -33.27 -37.72 7.76
N THR A 527 -34.50 -37.31 8.05
CA THR A 527 -35.62 -37.65 7.19
C THR A 527 -35.48 -36.92 5.85
N ARG A 528 -36.02 -37.49 4.77
CA ARG A 528 -35.95 -36.86 3.44
C ARG A 528 -36.55 -35.44 3.42
N SER A 529 -37.61 -35.19 4.18
CA SER A 529 -38.22 -33.86 4.29
C SER A 529 -37.28 -32.84 4.95
N GLU A 530 -36.58 -33.24 6.01
CA GLU A 530 -35.58 -32.38 6.66
C GLU A 530 -34.38 -32.11 5.75
N ALA A 531 -33.90 -33.12 5.03
CA ALA A 531 -32.83 -32.97 4.06
C ALA A 531 -33.21 -31.99 2.93
N VAL A 532 -34.44 -32.08 2.41
CA VAL A 532 -34.96 -31.13 1.41
C VAL A 532 -35.03 -29.72 1.97
N ASN A 533 -35.50 -29.54 3.22
CA ASN A 533 -35.53 -28.22 3.86
C ASN A 533 -34.13 -27.61 4.02
N LEU A 534 -33.13 -28.39 4.42
CA LEU A 534 -31.74 -27.93 4.54
C LEU A 534 -31.16 -27.53 3.18
N LEU A 535 -31.40 -28.34 2.14
CA LEU A 535 -30.95 -28.05 0.78
C LEU A 535 -31.67 -26.83 0.18
N ALA A 536 -32.97 -26.68 0.44
CA ALA A 536 -33.73 -25.50 0.02
C ALA A 536 -33.19 -24.23 0.68
N PHE A 537 -32.85 -24.27 1.97
CA PHE A 537 -32.20 -23.15 2.66
C PHE A 537 -30.82 -22.82 2.07
N ALA A 538 -30.06 -23.85 1.67
CA ALA A 538 -28.79 -23.65 0.99
C ALA A 538 -28.93 -23.05 -0.42
N GLY A 539 -30.14 -23.00 -0.99
CA GLY A 539 -30.41 -22.49 -2.34
C GLY A 539 -30.35 -23.56 -3.43
N VAL A 540 -30.53 -24.83 -3.08
CA VAL A 540 -30.63 -25.95 -4.03
C VAL A 540 -32.10 -26.12 -4.45
N THR A 541 -32.36 -26.12 -5.75
CA THR A 541 -33.69 -26.29 -6.34
C THR A 541 -33.95 -27.69 -6.86
N ASP A 542 -32.88 -28.42 -7.23
CA ASP A 542 -32.97 -29.79 -7.72
C ASP A 542 -32.64 -30.80 -6.60
N PHE A 543 -33.65 -31.59 -6.23
CA PHE A 543 -33.57 -32.62 -5.18
C PHE A 543 -33.48 -34.04 -5.74
N SER A 544 -33.31 -34.20 -7.07
CA SER A 544 -33.21 -35.50 -7.73
C SER A 544 -32.04 -36.34 -7.23
N LYS A 545 -30.94 -35.68 -6.84
CA LYS A 545 -29.72 -36.29 -6.31
C LYS A 545 -29.88 -36.94 -4.94
N LEU A 546 -30.91 -36.58 -4.18
CA LEU A 546 -31.17 -37.20 -2.88
C LEU A 546 -31.72 -38.63 -3.07
N PRO A 547 -31.15 -39.64 -2.38
CA PRO A 547 -31.67 -41.01 -2.42
C PRO A 547 -33.17 -41.06 -2.07
N LYS A 548 -33.97 -41.82 -2.84
CA LYS A 548 -35.42 -42.02 -2.60
C LYS A 548 -35.74 -42.90 -1.37
N LYS A 549 -34.93 -42.79 -0.32
CA LYS A 549 -35.12 -43.46 0.98
C LYS A 549 -35.83 -42.50 1.93
N GLU A 550 -36.56 -43.04 2.91
CA GLU A 550 -37.19 -42.22 3.96
C GLU A 550 -36.16 -41.52 4.83
N ASN A 551 -35.10 -42.24 5.21
CA ASN A 551 -33.94 -41.71 5.92
C ASN A 551 -32.74 -41.60 4.98
N VAL A 552 -32.09 -40.45 5.01
CA VAL A 552 -30.87 -40.13 4.25
C VAL A 552 -29.76 -39.77 5.22
N THR A 553 -28.51 -40.08 4.83
CA THR A 553 -27.35 -39.71 5.65
C THR A 553 -26.93 -38.28 5.36
N GLY A 554 -26.29 -37.61 6.31
CA GLY A 554 -25.74 -36.27 6.09
C GLY A 554 -24.67 -36.24 4.98
N LYS A 555 -23.99 -37.36 4.71
CA LYS A 555 -23.10 -37.52 3.55
C LYS A 555 -23.87 -37.48 2.23
N ASP A 556 -25.08 -38.05 2.17
CA ASP A 556 -25.96 -37.96 0.99
C ASP A 556 -26.43 -36.52 0.77
N VAL A 557 -26.77 -35.80 1.84
CA VAL A 557 -27.16 -34.38 1.79
C VAL A 557 -26.00 -33.52 1.27
N PHE A 558 -24.79 -33.71 1.80
CA PHE A 558 -23.61 -33.00 1.32
C PHE A 558 -23.31 -33.31 -0.15
N SER A 559 -23.46 -34.58 -0.57
CA SER A 559 -23.21 -35.03 -1.94
C SER A 559 -24.13 -34.37 -2.97
N ALA A 560 -25.34 -33.96 -2.58
CA ALA A 560 -26.27 -33.28 -3.48
C ALA A 560 -25.72 -31.95 -4.03
N LEU A 561 -24.79 -31.30 -3.30
CA LEU A 561 -24.17 -30.03 -3.69
C LEU A 561 -22.96 -30.19 -4.61
N ILE A 562 -22.42 -31.40 -4.71
CA ILE A 562 -21.23 -31.69 -5.51
C ILE A 562 -21.64 -32.11 -6.94
N PRO A 563 -20.88 -31.72 -7.98
CA PRO A 563 -21.11 -32.20 -9.34
C PRO A 563 -20.91 -33.72 -9.48
N GLU A 564 -21.71 -34.37 -10.33
CA GLU A 564 -21.76 -35.85 -10.46
C GLU A 564 -20.51 -36.47 -11.06
N ASP A 565 -19.70 -35.70 -11.80
CA ASP A 565 -18.44 -36.17 -12.38
C ASP A 565 -17.22 -35.82 -11.53
N PHE A 566 -17.43 -35.34 -10.29
CA PHE A 566 -16.34 -34.88 -9.43
C PHE A 566 -15.74 -36.01 -8.59
N ASN A 567 -14.42 -36.17 -8.72
CA ASN A 567 -13.63 -37.16 -7.99
C ASN A 567 -12.56 -36.45 -7.15
N PHE A 568 -12.48 -36.78 -5.87
CA PHE A 568 -11.52 -36.18 -4.94
C PHE A 568 -11.07 -37.15 -3.86
N THR A 569 -9.77 -37.08 -3.54
CA THR A 569 -9.18 -37.75 -2.39
C THR A 569 -8.39 -36.73 -1.58
N GLY A 570 -8.80 -36.52 -0.33
CA GLY A 570 -8.21 -35.58 0.61
C GLY A 570 -7.95 -36.22 1.96
N LYS A 571 -7.26 -35.47 2.82
CA LYS A 571 -6.95 -35.86 4.20
C LYS A 571 -7.76 -34.97 5.15
N SER A 572 -8.39 -35.58 6.15
CA SER A 572 -8.99 -34.82 7.24
C SER A 572 -7.93 -34.45 8.27
N ARG A 573 -8.30 -33.64 9.26
CA ARG A 573 -7.47 -33.22 10.39
C ARG A 573 -7.17 -34.37 11.35
N HIS A 574 -7.99 -35.42 11.32
CA HIS A 574 -7.78 -36.66 12.06
C HIS A 574 -6.74 -37.59 11.40
N TYR A 575 -6.19 -37.21 10.25
CA TYR A 575 -5.13 -37.97 9.60
C TYR A 575 -3.80 -37.84 10.36
N ASP A 576 -3.31 -38.96 10.89
CA ASP A 576 -1.97 -39.09 11.49
C ASP A 576 -1.04 -39.90 10.57
N PRO A 577 0.06 -39.31 10.07
CA PRO A 577 1.05 -40.01 9.24
C PRO A 577 1.71 -41.22 9.92
N LEU A 578 1.75 -41.28 11.26
CA LEU A 578 2.39 -42.36 12.02
C LEU A 578 1.51 -43.60 12.16
N LEU A 579 0.18 -43.43 12.14
CA LEU A 579 -0.80 -44.52 12.22
C LEU A 579 -1.04 -45.20 10.86
N ASP A 580 -0.59 -44.60 9.75
CA ASP A 580 -0.76 -45.09 8.36
C ASP A 580 -0.10 -46.45 8.08
N LYS A 581 0.74 -46.96 9.00
CA LYS A 581 1.45 -48.25 8.86
C LYS A 581 0.68 -49.46 9.40
N ASN A 582 -0.34 -49.27 10.24
CA ASN A 582 -1.15 -50.36 10.79
C ASN A 582 -2.57 -50.25 10.24
N ALA A 583 -3.02 -51.25 9.49
CA ALA A 583 -4.21 -51.28 8.62
C ALA A 583 -5.61 -51.06 9.28
N ASN A 584 -5.69 -50.47 10.49
CA ASN A 584 -6.93 -49.98 11.08
C ASN A 584 -7.02 -48.45 10.91
N ILE A 585 -7.21 -48.02 9.66
CA ILE A 585 -7.46 -46.62 9.33
C ILE A 585 -8.87 -46.26 9.83
N GLU A 586 -9.00 -45.27 10.71
CA GLU A 586 -10.30 -44.68 11.05
C GLU A 586 -10.97 -44.21 9.74
N LYS A 587 -12.18 -44.72 9.44
CA LYS A 587 -12.93 -44.42 8.19
C LYS A 587 -13.13 -42.92 7.92
N ASP A 588 -12.94 -42.08 8.94
CA ASP A 588 -13.12 -40.63 8.89
C ASP A 588 -11.80 -39.85 8.64
N ALA A 589 -10.64 -40.52 8.60
CA ALA A 589 -9.33 -39.90 8.33
C ALA A 589 -9.13 -39.49 6.87
N TYR A 590 -9.76 -40.21 5.93
CA TYR A 590 -9.63 -39.99 4.48
C TYR A 590 -10.95 -39.56 3.86
N VAL A 591 -10.94 -38.37 3.25
CA VAL A 591 -12.07 -37.83 2.50
C VAL A 591 -12.03 -38.35 1.08
N VAL A 592 -13.03 -39.15 0.70
CA VAL A 592 -13.14 -39.73 -0.64
C VAL A 592 -14.48 -39.36 -1.25
N ILE A 593 -14.44 -38.57 -2.32
CA ILE A 593 -15.59 -38.27 -3.16
C ILE A 593 -15.40 -39.02 -4.48
N LYS A 594 -16.40 -39.84 -4.83
CA LYS A 594 -16.46 -40.55 -6.11
C LYS A 594 -17.74 -40.20 -6.83
N ASP A 595 -17.63 -39.76 -8.08
CA ASP A 595 -18.76 -39.38 -8.93
C ASP A 595 -19.78 -38.49 -8.18
N GLY A 596 -19.26 -37.44 -7.54
CA GLY A 596 -20.04 -36.49 -6.74
C GLY A 596 -20.54 -36.99 -5.39
N LYS A 597 -20.34 -38.27 -5.05
CA LYS A 597 -20.79 -38.87 -3.78
C LYS A 597 -19.68 -38.95 -2.76
N LEU A 598 -19.94 -38.42 -1.56
CA LEU A 598 -19.05 -38.52 -0.41
C LEU A 598 -19.14 -39.93 0.20
N VAL A 599 -18.16 -40.79 -0.12
CA VAL A 599 -18.13 -42.20 0.30
C VAL A 599 -17.56 -42.34 1.72
N SER A 600 -16.47 -41.65 2.02
CA SER A 600 -15.78 -41.74 3.31
C SER A 600 -15.20 -40.39 3.74
N GLY A 601 -14.90 -40.25 5.02
CA GLY A 601 -14.36 -39.02 5.59
C GLY A 601 -15.41 -38.05 6.13
N VAL A 602 -14.91 -37.04 6.83
CA VAL A 602 -15.66 -35.92 7.38
C VAL A 602 -15.15 -34.60 6.80
N MET A 603 -16.05 -33.63 6.66
CA MET A 603 -15.71 -32.31 6.12
C MET A 603 -15.30 -31.36 7.24
N ASP A 604 -14.05 -30.94 7.20
CA ASP A 604 -13.41 -30.10 8.22
C ASP A 604 -12.67 -28.91 7.59
N ARG A 605 -11.93 -28.16 8.41
CA ARG A 605 -11.13 -27.02 7.95
C ARG A 605 -10.12 -27.39 6.85
N ASN A 606 -9.52 -28.59 6.86
CA ASN A 606 -8.50 -28.94 5.87
C ASN A 606 -9.09 -29.04 4.45
N ASN A 607 -10.37 -29.38 4.33
CA ASN A 607 -11.02 -29.58 3.04
C ASN A 607 -11.82 -28.35 2.60
N LEU A 608 -12.54 -27.71 3.53
CA LEU A 608 -13.44 -26.59 3.24
C LEU A 608 -12.90 -25.22 3.65
N GLY A 609 -11.87 -25.18 4.49
CA GLY A 609 -11.38 -23.97 5.12
C GLY A 609 -10.47 -23.11 4.25
N GLU A 610 -10.38 -21.85 4.63
CA GLU A 610 -9.43 -20.86 4.12
C GLU A 610 -7.97 -21.34 4.19
N GLY A 611 -7.20 -21.06 3.14
CA GLY A 611 -5.75 -21.31 3.05
C GLY A 611 -5.32 -22.78 2.94
N SER A 612 -6.25 -23.73 3.07
CA SER A 612 -5.96 -25.18 3.09
C SER A 612 -6.87 -26.00 2.16
N GLY A 613 -8.01 -25.45 1.73
CA GLY A 613 -9.04 -26.14 0.94
C GLY A 613 -8.59 -26.66 -0.42
N LEU A 614 -7.96 -27.84 -0.44
CA LEU A 614 -7.63 -28.61 -1.64
C LEU A 614 -8.89 -28.95 -2.45
N LEU A 615 -10.02 -29.21 -1.77
CA LEU A 615 -11.29 -29.51 -2.42
C LEU A 615 -11.76 -28.34 -3.30
N LEU A 616 -11.82 -27.13 -2.74
CA LEU A 616 -12.28 -25.92 -3.45
C LEU A 616 -11.37 -25.59 -4.64
N ARG A 617 -10.05 -25.73 -4.48
CA ARG A 617 -9.09 -25.57 -5.58
C ARG A 617 -9.37 -26.54 -6.73
N ASN A 618 -9.75 -27.77 -6.41
CA ASN A 618 -9.98 -28.81 -7.41
C ASN A 618 -11.27 -28.59 -8.18
N ILE A 619 -12.31 -28.12 -7.49
CA ILE A 619 -13.55 -27.66 -8.11
C ILE A 619 -13.24 -26.48 -9.03
N HIS A 620 -12.45 -25.49 -8.57
CA HIS A 620 -12.02 -24.35 -9.38
C HIS A 620 -11.28 -24.76 -10.65
N LYS A 621 -10.33 -25.69 -10.55
CA LYS A 621 -9.54 -26.16 -11.70
C LYS A 621 -10.41 -26.88 -12.74
N LYS A 622 -11.41 -27.66 -12.31
CA LYS A 622 -12.23 -28.48 -13.21
C LYS A 622 -13.44 -27.74 -13.79
N TYR A 623 -14.12 -26.93 -12.98
CA TYR A 623 -15.40 -26.30 -13.34
C TYR A 623 -15.33 -24.78 -13.50
N GLY A 624 -14.19 -24.16 -13.18
CA GLY A 624 -13.99 -22.72 -13.28
C GLY A 624 -14.52 -21.93 -12.08
N LYS A 625 -14.35 -20.61 -12.15
CA LYS A 625 -14.61 -19.65 -11.07
C LYS A 625 -16.09 -19.55 -10.66
N GLU A 626 -17.00 -19.46 -11.63
CA GLU A 626 -18.44 -19.23 -11.40
C GLU A 626 -19.12 -20.40 -10.67
N LYS A 627 -18.89 -21.63 -11.13
CA LYS A 627 -19.42 -22.82 -10.45
C LYS A 627 -18.83 -23.00 -9.05
N THR A 628 -17.57 -22.62 -8.85
CA THR A 628 -16.90 -22.76 -7.56
C THR A 628 -17.47 -21.82 -6.51
N ILE A 629 -17.70 -20.55 -6.86
CA ILE A 629 -18.24 -19.57 -5.91
C ILE A 629 -19.69 -19.91 -5.53
N ASP A 630 -20.50 -20.40 -6.47
CA ASP A 630 -21.87 -20.89 -6.21
C ASP A 630 -21.87 -22.10 -5.26
N ILE A 631 -21.05 -23.13 -5.55
CA ILE A 631 -20.92 -24.30 -4.67
C ILE A 631 -20.44 -23.87 -3.28
N LEU A 632 -19.45 -22.98 -3.19
CA LEU A 632 -18.94 -22.48 -1.91
C LEU A 632 -20.02 -21.74 -1.11
N GLY A 633 -20.80 -20.88 -1.76
CA GLY A 633 -21.92 -20.18 -1.11
C GLY A 633 -22.98 -21.14 -0.58
N LYS A 634 -23.33 -22.17 -1.35
CA LYS A 634 -24.28 -23.20 -0.92
C LYS A 634 -23.74 -24.05 0.24
N LEU A 635 -22.47 -24.45 0.18
CA LEU A 635 -21.80 -25.19 1.28
C LEU A 635 -21.75 -24.36 2.57
N PHE A 636 -21.52 -23.05 2.45
CA PHE A 636 -21.53 -22.14 3.58
C PHE A 636 -22.93 -22.03 4.21
N ARG A 637 -23.97 -21.77 3.40
CA ARG A 637 -25.36 -21.70 3.85
C ARG A 637 -25.85 -23.02 4.45
N LEU A 638 -25.46 -24.17 3.88
CA LEU A 638 -25.79 -25.48 4.42
C LEU A 638 -25.23 -25.67 5.84
N GLY A 639 -23.95 -25.33 6.05
CA GLY A 639 -23.34 -25.43 7.37
C GLY A 639 -24.09 -24.61 8.42
N ILE A 640 -24.51 -23.40 8.07
CA ILE A 640 -25.33 -22.54 8.93
C ILE A 640 -26.70 -23.18 9.19
N ALA A 641 -27.38 -23.69 8.15
CA ALA A 641 -28.68 -24.33 8.28
C ALA A 641 -28.65 -25.52 9.25
N VAL A 642 -27.59 -26.34 9.17
CA VAL A 642 -27.39 -27.48 10.06
C VAL A 642 -27.24 -27.02 11.51
N LEU A 643 -26.45 -25.98 11.77
CA LEU A 643 -26.29 -25.46 13.13
C LEU A 643 -27.59 -24.86 13.69
N LEU A 644 -28.36 -24.15 12.87
CA LEU A 644 -29.68 -23.63 13.26
C LEU A 644 -30.65 -24.76 13.63
N LYS A 645 -30.58 -25.91 12.95
CA LYS A 645 -31.41 -27.08 13.23
C LYS A 645 -30.98 -27.81 14.52
N VAL A 646 -29.67 -28.06 14.66
CA VAL A 646 -29.13 -28.87 15.77
C VAL A 646 -29.14 -28.08 17.09
N GLY A 647 -28.92 -26.77 17.03
CA GLY A 647 -28.64 -25.95 18.20
C GLY A 647 -27.21 -26.19 18.68
N PHE A 648 -26.36 -25.18 18.57
CA PHE A 648 -24.94 -25.30 18.90
C PHE A 648 -24.56 -24.25 19.94
N THR A 649 -24.05 -24.71 21.08
CA THR A 649 -23.72 -23.84 22.22
C THR A 649 -22.59 -24.43 23.06
N THR A 650 -21.74 -23.60 23.64
CA THR A 650 -20.66 -24.04 24.52
C THR A 650 -21.00 -23.70 25.96
N SER A 651 -20.76 -24.63 26.88
CA SER A 651 -21.00 -24.42 28.30
C SER A 651 -19.72 -24.51 29.12
N ILE A 652 -19.73 -23.97 30.34
CA ILE A 652 -18.60 -24.14 31.27
C ILE A 652 -18.33 -25.63 31.59
N SER A 653 -19.36 -26.48 31.53
CA SER A 653 -19.22 -27.92 31.75
C SER A 653 -18.48 -28.66 30.65
N ASP A 654 -18.33 -28.07 29.45
CA ASP A 654 -17.51 -28.65 28.37
C ASP A 654 -16.02 -28.76 28.77
N THR A 655 -15.61 -28.04 29.82
CA THR A 655 -14.25 -28.08 30.38
C THR A 655 -14.15 -28.85 31.70
N ASP A 656 -15.25 -29.45 32.17
CA ASP A 656 -15.21 -30.34 33.33
C ASP A 656 -14.46 -31.63 33.00
N LEU A 657 -13.61 -32.05 33.94
CA LEU A 657 -12.84 -33.27 33.86
C LEU A 657 -13.22 -34.17 35.04
N PRO A 658 -13.22 -35.50 34.84
CA PRO A 658 -13.44 -36.43 35.95
C PRO A 658 -12.33 -36.28 36.99
N GLU A 659 -12.63 -36.53 38.26
CA GLU A 659 -11.68 -36.40 39.37
C GLU A 659 -10.39 -37.22 39.14
N SER A 660 -10.50 -38.39 38.52
CA SER A 660 -9.36 -39.22 38.15
C SER A 660 -8.41 -38.51 37.17
N ALA A 661 -8.94 -37.75 36.22
CA ALA A 661 -8.12 -36.97 35.28
C ALA A 661 -7.47 -35.77 35.97
N VAL A 662 -8.19 -35.09 36.86
CA VAL A 662 -7.64 -33.97 37.66
C VAL A 662 -6.47 -34.44 38.53
N LEU A 663 -6.62 -35.58 39.21
CA LEU A 663 -5.56 -36.16 40.04
C LEU A 663 -4.32 -36.53 39.19
N ASN A 664 -4.53 -37.14 38.01
CA ASN A 664 -3.46 -37.46 37.07
C ASN A 664 -2.72 -36.21 36.56
N ILE A 665 -3.45 -35.12 36.30
CA ILE A 665 -2.87 -33.84 35.91
C ILE A 665 -2.01 -33.28 37.06
N GLN A 666 -2.53 -33.27 38.29
CA GLN A 666 -1.79 -32.80 39.46
C GLN A 666 -0.52 -33.62 39.69
N THR A 667 -0.60 -34.95 39.60
CA THR A 667 0.58 -35.83 39.72
C THR A 667 1.60 -35.55 38.62
N THR A 668 1.15 -35.30 37.39
CA THR A 668 2.04 -34.95 36.27
C THR A 668 2.77 -33.63 36.52
N LEU A 669 2.09 -32.61 37.02
CA LEU A 669 2.68 -31.31 37.35
C LEU A 669 3.66 -31.41 38.53
N GLN A 670 3.30 -32.15 39.59
CA GLN A 670 4.17 -32.38 40.75
C GLN A 670 5.44 -33.14 40.37
N ASN A 671 5.35 -34.14 39.49
CA ASN A 671 6.51 -34.86 39.00
C ASN A 671 7.45 -33.95 38.18
N ALA A 672 6.89 -33.07 37.35
CA ALA A 672 7.67 -32.09 36.61
C ALA A 672 8.36 -31.08 37.55
N GLU A 673 7.69 -30.64 38.62
CA GLU A 673 8.29 -29.77 39.62
C GLU A 673 9.43 -30.45 40.39
N LYS A 674 9.29 -31.74 40.74
CA LYS A 674 10.36 -32.55 41.34
C LYS A 674 11.57 -32.65 40.42
N GLU A 675 11.37 -32.98 39.15
CA GLU A 675 12.44 -33.08 38.16
C GLU A 675 13.17 -31.73 37.97
N VAL A 676 12.45 -30.61 37.98
CA VAL A 676 13.06 -29.27 37.95
C VAL A 676 13.88 -29.00 39.22
N ASN A 677 13.39 -29.37 40.39
CA ASN A 677 14.13 -29.21 41.64
C ASN A 677 15.40 -30.07 41.68
N GLU A 678 15.38 -31.27 41.09
CA GLU A 678 16.58 -32.11 40.92
C GLU A 678 17.60 -31.43 39.99
N LEU A 679 17.16 -30.86 38.87
CA LEU A 679 18.03 -30.09 37.96
C LEU A 679 18.66 -28.87 38.66
N ILE A 680 17.89 -28.15 39.47
CA ILE A 680 18.38 -27.04 40.29
C ILE A 680 19.40 -27.54 41.32
N GLY A 681 19.16 -28.71 41.94
CA GLY A 681 20.11 -29.36 42.84
C GLY A 681 21.43 -29.74 42.16
N LEU A 682 21.39 -30.28 40.95
CA LEU A 682 22.58 -30.58 40.15
C LEU A 682 23.36 -29.31 39.79
N TYR A 683 22.66 -28.24 39.46
CA TYR A 683 23.25 -26.93 39.18
C TYR A 683 23.95 -26.35 40.41
N ASN A 684 23.28 -26.33 41.56
CA ASN A 684 23.84 -25.82 42.82
C ASN A 684 25.06 -26.64 43.29
N ASN A 685 25.10 -27.94 42.97
CA ASN A 685 26.22 -28.82 43.26
C ASN A 685 27.32 -28.82 42.18
N ASN A 686 27.23 -27.95 41.16
CA ASN A 686 28.15 -27.87 40.02
C ASN A 686 28.34 -29.21 39.26
N LYS A 687 27.31 -30.07 39.24
CA LYS A 687 27.31 -31.38 38.54
C LYS A 687 26.54 -31.36 37.22
N LEU A 688 26.09 -30.18 36.78
CA LEU A 688 25.31 -30.05 35.54
C LEU A 688 26.23 -29.86 34.34
N ASP A 689 26.22 -30.82 33.42
CA ASP A 689 26.93 -30.70 32.15
C ASP A 689 26.29 -29.62 31.26
N ALA A 690 27.14 -28.72 30.75
CA ALA A 690 26.74 -27.68 29.82
C ALA A 690 26.51 -28.23 28.41
N PHE A 691 25.50 -27.72 27.72
CA PHE A 691 25.33 -28.01 26.30
C PHE A 691 26.45 -27.33 25.47
N PRO A 692 26.84 -27.92 24.33
CA PRO A 692 27.83 -27.32 23.44
C PRO A 692 27.43 -25.88 23.05
N GLY A 693 28.33 -24.92 23.27
CA GLY A 693 28.10 -23.50 22.93
C GLY A 693 27.14 -22.75 23.86
N LYS A 694 26.75 -23.33 24.99
CA LYS A 694 25.90 -22.69 26.02
C LYS A 694 26.61 -22.63 27.36
N THR A 695 26.26 -21.61 28.14
CA THR A 695 26.71 -21.56 29.53
C THR A 695 25.96 -22.60 30.39
N VAL A 696 26.51 -22.96 31.55
CA VAL A 696 25.86 -23.89 32.50
C VAL A 696 24.48 -23.35 32.92
N LYS A 697 24.37 -22.04 33.17
CA LYS A 697 23.11 -21.38 33.53
C LYS A 697 22.08 -21.43 32.39
N GLU A 698 22.48 -21.15 31.16
CA GLU A 698 21.57 -21.27 30.00
C GLU A 698 21.16 -22.72 29.76
N THR A 699 22.05 -23.68 30.02
CA THR A 699 21.75 -25.11 29.92
C THR A 699 20.69 -25.52 30.94
N LEU A 700 20.79 -25.04 32.19
CA LEU A 700 19.76 -25.24 33.20
C LEU A 700 18.40 -24.70 32.71
N GLU A 701 18.35 -23.45 32.25
CA GLU A 701 17.12 -22.82 31.77
C GLU A 701 16.45 -23.59 30.63
N LEU A 702 17.25 -24.07 29.66
CA LEU A 702 16.74 -24.87 28.54
C LEU A 702 16.17 -26.22 29.01
N LYS A 703 16.88 -26.93 29.90
CA LYS A 703 16.39 -28.21 30.45
C LYS A 703 15.10 -28.02 31.25
N ILE A 704 15.01 -26.96 32.05
CA ILE A 704 13.78 -26.65 32.80
C ILE A 704 12.62 -26.36 31.83
N LEU A 705 12.85 -25.53 30.80
CA LEU A 705 11.83 -25.23 29.80
C LEU A 705 11.36 -26.49 29.07
N GLU A 706 12.26 -27.42 28.75
CA GLU A 706 11.93 -28.70 28.12
C GLU A 706 11.02 -29.55 29.01
N VAL A 707 11.38 -29.72 30.29
CA VAL A 707 10.59 -30.47 31.28
C VAL A 707 9.19 -29.88 31.44
N LEU A 708 9.09 -28.55 31.61
CA LEU A 708 7.81 -27.87 31.80
C LEU A 708 6.92 -27.90 30.55
N ASN A 709 7.50 -27.78 29.35
CA ASN A 709 6.76 -27.92 28.09
C ASN A 709 6.27 -29.36 27.88
N ARG A 710 7.09 -30.36 28.22
CA ARG A 710 6.69 -31.77 28.17
C ARG A 710 5.53 -32.04 29.12
N ALA A 711 5.58 -31.50 30.34
CA ALA A 711 4.48 -31.61 31.31
C ALA A 711 3.19 -30.99 30.76
N ARG A 712 3.26 -29.78 30.20
CA ARG A 712 2.10 -29.10 29.58
C ARG A 712 1.50 -29.87 28.40
N ASN A 713 2.33 -30.46 27.55
CA ASN A 713 1.83 -31.25 26.42
C ASN A 713 1.14 -32.53 26.91
N LYS A 714 1.71 -33.20 27.91
CA LYS A 714 1.13 -34.40 28.52
C LYS A 714 -0.20 -34.10 29.22
N THR A 715 -0.32 -32.96 29.92
CA THR A 715 -1.61 -32.54 30.48
C THR A 715 -2.62 -32.27 29.37
N GLY A 716 -2.22 -31.63 28.26
CA GLY A 716 -3.10 -31.45 27.10
C GLY A 716 -3.62 -32.76 26.49
N GLU A 717 -2.78 -33.79 26.37
CA GLU A 717 -3.20 -35.12 25.93
C GLU A 717 -4.17 -35.79 26.91
N LEU A 718 -3.93 -35.65 28.22
CA LEU A 718 -4.84 -36.19 29.24
C LEU A 718 -6.21 -35.51 29.18
N VAL A 719 -6.24 -34.20 29.00
CA VAL A 719 -7.48 -33.43 28.82
C VAL A 719 -8.21 -33.91 27.56
N SER A 720 -7.52 -34.06 26.44
CA SER A 720 -8.12 -34.57 25.20
C SER A 720 -8.75 -35.95 25.32
N LYS A 721 -8.16 -36.84 26.12
CA LYS A 721 -8.64 -38.21 26.29
C LYS A 721 -9.89 -38.30 27.17
N HIS A 722 -10.01 -37.42 28.15
CA HIS A 722 -11.09 -37.46 29.15
C HIS A 722 -12.19 -36.42 28.90
N ALA A 723 -11.96 -35.44 28.04
CA ALA A 723 -12.98 -34.49 27.62
C ALA A 723 -14.10 -35.20 26.87
N ASP A 724 -15.34 -34.75 27.07
CA ASP A 724 -16.49 -35.30 26.35
C ASP A 724 -16.38 -34.99 24.85
N LYS A 725 -16.16 -36.04 24.05
CA LYS A 725 -16.07 -35.96 22.58
C LYS A 725 -17.38 -35.50 21.92
N LYS A 726 -18.51 -35.56 22.64
CA LYS A 726 -19.80 -35.05 22.18
C LYS A 726 -20.02 -33.56 22.49
N SER A 727 -19.21 -32.97 23.37
CA SER A 727 -19.32 -31.55 23.69
C SER A 727 -19.09 -30.69 22.44
N HIS A 728 -19.84 -29.60 22.33
CA HIS A 728 -19.73 -28.68 21.21
C HIS A 728 -18.35 -28.01 21.16
N THR A 729 -17.73 -27.72 22.30
CA THR A 729 -16.36 -27.19 22.35
C THR A 729 -15.34 -28.15 21.74
N MET A 730 -15.45 -29.46 22.00
CA MET A 730 -14.59 -30.47 21.36
C MET A 730 -14.85 -30.57 19.86
N VAL A 731 -16.11 -30.48 19.43
CA VAL A 731 -16.47 -30.44 18.01
C VAL A 731 -15.82 -29.25 17.29
N MET A 732 -15.75 -28.06 17.92
CA MET A 732 -15.05 -26.90 17.34
C MET A 732 -13.54 -27.12 17.20
N ALA A 733 -12.90 -27.73 18.21
CA ALA A 733 -11.47 -28.01 18.20
C ALA A 733 -11.09 -29.11 17.18
N ASP A 734 -11.92 -30.14 17.08
CA ASP A 734 -11.73 -31.27 16.15
C ASP A 734 -11.96 -30.86 14.70
N SER A 735 -13.04 -30.11 14.43
CA SER A 735 -13.34 -29.60 13.07
C SER A 735 -12.36 -28.52 12.61
N GLY A 736 -11.64 -27.90 13.55
CA GLY A 736 -10.73 -26.78 13.29
C GLY A 736 -11.44 -25.45 13.06
N ALA A 737 -12.75 -25.36 13.31
CA ALA A 737 -13.55 -24.15 13.15
C ALA A 737 -13.00 -22.98 13.99
N ARG A 738 -12.81 -23.22 15.30
CA ARG A 738 -12.23 -22.24 16.23
C ARG A 738 -11.73 -22.95 17.49
N GLY A 739 -10.53 -22.56 17.95
CA GLY A 739 -9.88 -23.19 19.10
C GLY A 739 -8.99 -24.38 18.72
N ASN A 740 -7.97 -24.63 19.52
CA ASN A 740 -7.09 -25.78 19.41
C ASN A 740 -7.11 -26.55 20.75
N LEU A 741 -6.59 -27.78 20.75
CA LEU A 741 -6.51 -28.58 21.97
C LEU A 741 -5.68 -27.92 23.07
N LEU A 742 -4.67 -27.12 22.70
CA LEU A 742 -3.86 -26.38 23.65
C LEU A 742 -4.70 -25.38 24.45
N ASN A 743 -5.57 -24.61 23.80
CA ASN A 743 -6.43 -23.64 24.47
C ASN A 743 -7.41 -24.34 25.43
N LEU A 744 -7.93 -25.50 25.03
CA LEU A 744 -8.80 -26.31 25.88
C LEU A 744 -8.05 -26.85 27.11
N ALA A 745 -6.80 -27.29 26.92
CA ALA A 745 -5.92 -27.68 28.03
C ALA A 745 -5.61 -26.50 28.98
N GLN A 746 -5.43 -25.29 28.45
CA GLN A 746 -5.20 -24.10 29.28
C GLN A 746 -6.43 -23.68 30.08
N MET A 747 -7.63 -23.87 29.52
CA MET A 747 -8.88 -23.61 30.24
C MET A 747 -9.11 -24.63 31.37
N ALA A 748 -8.96 -25.92 31.07
CA ALA A 748 -9.34 -27.00 31.99
C ALA A 748 -8.23 -27.44 32.97
N ALA A 749 -6.95 -27.35 32.59
CA ALA A 749 -5.87 -27.98 33.33
C ALA A 749 -4.76 -27.01 33.78
N CYS A 750 -3.95 -26.51 32.84
CA CYS A 750 -2.74 -25.75 33.15
C CYS A 750 -2.40 -24.79 31.99
N VAL A 751 -2.18 -23.50 32.31
CA VAL A 751 -1.77 -22.50 31.31
C VAL A 751 -0.33 -22.76 30.84
N GLY A 752 0.55 -23.14 31.78
CA GLY A 752 1.94 -23.51 31.54
C GLY A 752 2.93 -22.35 31.68
N GLN A 753 4.15 -22.56 31.19
CA GLN A 753 5.25 -21.60 31.33
C GLN A 753 5.00 -20.30 30.56
N GLN A 754 5.12 -19.17 31.27
CA GLN A 754 5.16 -17.84 30.68
C GLN A 754 6.60 -17.47 30.30
N ALA A 755 6.81 -17.09 29.04
CA ALA A 755 8.12 -16.71 28.54
C ALA A 755 8.11 -15.27 28.04
N MET A 756 9.16 -14.52 28.37
CA MET A 756 9.38 -13.16 27.89
C MET A 756 10.64 -13.16 27.03
N ARG A 757 10.54 -12.75 25.76
CA ARG A 757 11.66 -12.72 24.81
C ARG A 757 12.47 -14.03 24.71
N GLY A 758 11.78 -15.17 24.80
CA GLY A 758 12.38 -16.50 24.65
C GLY A 758 13.05 -17.07 25.91
N LYS A 759 12.98 -16.38 27.05
CA LYS A 759 13.47 -16.86 28.35
C LYS A 759 12.34 -16.91 29.38
N ARG A 760 12.52 -17.66 30.47
CA ARG A 760 11.64 -17.55 31.65
C ARG A 760 11.73 -16.13 32.23
N ILE A 761 10.76 -15.77 33.06
CA ILE A 761 10.68 -14.42 33.61
C ILE A 761 11.81 -14.25 34.64
N GLU A 762 12.82 -13.44 34.33
CA GLU A 762 13.91 -13.08 35.26
C GLU A 762 13.82 -11.62 35.74
N LYS A 763 13.07 -10.77 35.02
CA LYS A 763 12.96 -9.35 35.34
C LYS A 763 12.11 -9.14 36.59
N GLY A 764 12.64 -8.40 37.55
CA GLY A 764 11.99 -8.13 38.83
C GLY A 764 12.88 -7.35 39.79
N TYR A 765 12.79 -7.71 41.08
CA TYR A 765 13.67 -7.20 42.13
C TYR A 765 15.08 -7.82 42.03
N SER A 766 16.03 -7.29 42.82
CA SER A 766 17.36 -7.89 42.92
C SER A 766 17.28 -9.34 43.41
N GLU A 767 17.80 -10.26 42.59
CA GLU A 767 17.85 -11.72 42.82
C GLU A 767 16.49 -12.43 42.95
N ARG A 768 15.37 -11.80 42.55
CA ARG A 768 14.05 -12.45 42.56
C ARG A 768 13.06 -11.73 41.64
N THR A 769 12.09 -12.45 41.10
CA THR A 769 11.07 -11.86 40.22
C THR A 769 10.07 -10.99 40.98
N LEU A 770 9.45 -11.53 42.04
CA LEU A 770 8.46 -10.86 42.87
C LEU A 770 8.87 -10.85 44.35
N SER A 771 8.29 -9.93 45.12
CA SER A 771 8.58 -9.78 46.56
C SER A 771 8.12 -10.96 47.42
N CYS A 772 7.19 -11.77 46.92
CA CYS A 772 6.67 -12.98 47.57
C CYS A 772 7.60 -14.19 47.47
N PHE A 773 8.63 -14.15 46.62
CA PHE A 773 9.61 -15.22 46.49
C PHE A 773 10.90 -14.92 47.26
N LYS A 774 11.62 -15.99 47.61
CA LYS A 774 12.95 -15.89 48.24
C LYS A 774 13.96 -15.40 47.22
N LYS A 775 15.04 -14.76 47.70
CA LYS A 775 16.17 -14.38 46.84
C LYS A 775 16.87 -15.63 46.32
N GLY A 776 17.21 -15.65 45.04
CA GLY A 776 17.85 -16.77 44.36
C GLY A 776 16.94 -17.95 44.03
N ASP A 777 15.62 -17.82 44.18
CA ASP A 777 14.67 -18.90 43.93
C ASP A 777 14.50 -19.16 42.42
N LEU A 778 14.99 -20.33 41.95
CA LEU A 778 14.95 -20.76 40.54
C LEU A 778 13.76 -21.68 40.20
N SER A 779 12.85 -21.90 41.16
CA SER A 779 11.70 -22.78 41.01
C SER A 779 10.77 -22.38 39.83
N PRO A 780 9.95 -23.32 39.31
CA PRO A 780 9.01 -23.01 38.24
C PRO A 780 8.08 -21.83 38.59
N ALA A 781 7.51 -21.81 39.81
CA ALA A 781 6.57 -20.78 40.24
C ALA A 781 7.22 -19.39 40.33
N ALA A 782 8.44 -19.30 40.85
CA ALA A 782 9.18 -18.05 40.95
C ALA A 782 9.47 -17.44 39.56
N HIS A 783 9.58 -18.25 38.53
CA HIS A 783 9.93 -17.82 37.17
C HIS A 783 8.78 -17.89 36.16
N GLY A 784 7.53 -17.84 36.64
CA GLY A 784 6.36 -17.64 35.79
C GLY A 784 5.74 -18.90 35.20
N PHE A 785 5.88 -20.06 35.86
CA PHE A 785 5.06 -21.23 35.54
C PHE A 785 3.68 -21.11 36.18
N ILE A 786 2.63 -21.14 35.36
CA ILE A 786 1.23 -21.11 35.82
C ILE A 786 0.70 -22.54 35.86
N ALA A 787 0.57 -23.09 37.06
CA ALA A 787 0.15 -24.47 37.27
C ALA A 787 -1.36 -24.64 37.10
N ASN A 788 -2.13 -23.62 37.47
CA ASN A 788 -3.59 -23.63 37.40
C ASN A 788 -4.12 -23.36 35.97
N GLY A 789 -5.24 -23.98 35.62
CA GLY A 789 -6.04 -23.63 34.45
C GLY A 789 -6.94 -22.43 34.73
N PHE A 790 -7.44 -21.77 33.68
CA PHE A 790 -8.30 -20.59 33.84
C PHE A 790 -9.58 -20.88 34.63
N LYS A 791 -10.12 -22.10 34.54
CA LYS A 791 -11.32 -22.51 35.28
C LYS A 791 -11.12 -22.55 36.79
N ASN A 792 -9.96 -23.04 37.23
CA ASN A 792 -9.64 -23.17 38.66
C ASN A 792 -9.34 -21.81 39.32
N GLY A 793 -9.09 -20.78 38.51
CA GLY A 793 -8.63 -19.48 38.97
C GLY A 793 -7.11 -19.41 39.09
N LEU A 794 -6.56 -18.20 38.90
CA LEU A 794 -5.12 -17.95 38.97
C LEU A 794 -4.74 -17.36 40.33
N ASN A 795 -3.60 -17.77 40.86
CA ASN A 795 -3.01 -17.12 42.02
C ASN A 795 -2.58 -15.68 41.69
N PRO A 796 -2.46 -14.76 42.67
CA PRO A 796 -2.06 -13.38 42.40
C PRO A 796 -0.73 -13.24 41.64
N TYR A 797 0.27 -14.07 41.96
CA TYR A 797 1.55 -14.07 41.24
C TYR A 797 1.43 -14.66 39.82
N GLU A 798 0.62 -15.70 39.62
CA GLU A 798 0.34 -16.30 38.31
C GLU A 798 -0.36 -15.28 37.39
N PHE A 799 -1.37 -14.58 37.91
CA PHE A 799 -2.06 -13.51 37.21
C PHE A 799 -1.08 -12.40 36.79
N PHE A 800 -0.20 -11.98 37.69
CA PHE A 800 0.80 -10.95 37.39
C PHE A 800 1.77 -11.40 36.29
N PHE A 801 2.28 -12.63 36.35
CA PHE A 801 3.15 -13.17 35.31
C PHE A 801 2.45 -13.29 33.96
N GLY A 802 1.18 -13.71 33.94
CA GLY A 802 0.35 -13.72 32.73
C GLY A 802 0.14 -12.31 32.15
N ALA A 803 -0.05 -11.29 33.00
CA ALA A 803 -0.16 -9.90 32.56
C ALA A 803 1.16 -9.36 31.98
N MET A 804 2.31 -9.75 32.53
CA MET A 804 3.62 -9.37 32.00
C MET A 804 3.84 -9.87 30.58
N THR A 805 3.55 -11.15 30.30
CA THR A 805 3.68 -11.75 28.96
C THR A 805 2.61 -11.26 27.99
N GLY A 806 1.39 -11.02 28.48
CA GLY A 806 0.34 -10.37 27.69
C GLY A 806 0.79 -9.01 27.15
N ARG A 807 1.44 -8.19 27.99
CA ARG A 807 1.95 -6.88 27.57
C ARG A 807 3.11 -6.97 26.57
N ASP A 808 4.03 -7.92 26.75
CA ASP A 808 5.13 -8.15 25.78
C ASP A 808 4.57 -8.53 24.39
N SER A 809 3.54 -9.38 24.35
CA SER A 809 2.88 -9.82 23.12
C SER A 809 2.14 -8.67 22.40
N LEU A 810 1.45 -7.81 23.15
CA LEU A 810 0.80 -6.61 22.62
C LEU A 810 1.84 -5.62 22.04
N MET A 811 2.95 -5.40 22.75
CA MET A 811 4.02 -4.51 22.28
C MET A 811 4.71 -5.07 21.03
N ASP A 812 4.99 -6.38 20.97
CA ASP A 812 5.64 -6.98 19.81
C ASP A 812 4.80 -6.83 18.54
N THR A 813 3.48 -7.03 18.65
CA THR A 813 2.53 -6.83 17.54
C THR A 813 2.54 -5.37 17.06
N ALA A 814 2.51 -4.41 17.98
CA ALA A 814 2.56 -2.98 17.66
C ALA A 814 3.90 -2.57 17.01
N LEU A 815 5.03 -3.10 17.49
CA LEU A 815 6.37 -2.74 17.01
C LEU A 815 6.76 -3.42 15.68
N ARG A 816 6.19 -4.59 15.37
CA ARG A 816 6.42 -5.28 14.09
C ARG A 816 5.77 -4.57 12.90
N THR A 817 4.61 -3.95 13.12
CA THR A 817 3.82 -3.34 12.04
C THR A 817 4.58 -2.26 11.25
N PRO A 818 5.23 -1.26 11.88
CA PRO A 818 6.02 -0.26 11.16
C PRO A 818 7.22 -0.85 10.39
N LYS A 819 7.90 -1.85 10.98
CA LYS A 819 9.05 -2.51 10.36
C LYS A 819 8.64 -3.30 9.12
N SER A 820 7.57 -4.09 9.23
CA SER A 820 7.01 -4.85 8.12
C SER A 820 6.53 -3.94 6.99
N GLY A 821 5.76 -2.90 7.30
CA GLY A 821 5.28 -1.94 6.30
C GLY A 821 6.40 -1.17 5.59
N TYR A 822 7.44 -0.79 6.33
CA TYR A 822 8.61 -0.14 5.73
C TYR A 822 9.40 -1.07 4.81
N LEU A 823 9.60 -2.33 5.22
CA LEU A 823 10.25 -3.35 4.39
C LEU A 823 9.44 -3.61 3.11
N TYR A 824 8.13 -3.80 3.25
CA TYR A 824 7.23 -3.97 2.11
C TYR A 824 7.34 -2.80 1.13
N ARG A 825 7.31 -1.55 1.62
CA ARG A 825 7.45 -0.37 0.77
C ARG A 825 8.78 -0.34 0.02
N ARG A 826 9.87 -0.73 0.69
CA ARG A 826 11.20 -0.79 0.04
C ARG A 826 11.23 -1.82 -1.09
N LEU A 827 10.66 -3.00 -0.86
CA LEU A 827 10.61 -4.07 -1.85
C LEU A 827 9.67 -3.71 -3.01
N SER A 828 8.47 -3.22 -2.68
CA SER A 828 7.47 -2.78 -3.67
C SER A 828 8.05 -1.70 -4.59
N ASN A 829 8.65 -0.64 -4.04
CA ASN A 829 9.28 0.40 -4.86
C ASN A 829 10.46 -0.09 -5.71
N ALA A 830 11.13 -1.18 -5.31
CA ALA A 830 12.24 -1.75 -6.07
C ALA A 830 11.78 -2.73 -7.16
N MET A 831 10.61 -3.35 -6.98
CA MET A 831 10.11 -4.42 -7.85
C MET A 831 8.92 -4.01 -8.73
N GLN A 832 8.30 -2.85 -8.49
CA GLN A 832 7.11 -2.38 -9.22
C GLN A 832 7.32 -2.22 -10.73
N ASP A 833 8.57 -2.00 -11.16
CA ASP A 833 8.92 -1.79 -12.57
C ASP A 833 9.12 -3.11 -13.34
N LEU A 834 9.13 -4.25 -12.64
CA LEU A 834 9.32 -5.56 -13.23
C LEU A 834 8.04 -6.03 -13.92
N LYS A 835 8.16 -6.43 -15.19
CA LYS A 835 7.06 -7.04 -15.96
C LYS A 835 7.51 -8.27 -16.72
N VAL A 836 6.58 -9.19 -16.95
CA VAL A 836 6.75 -10.32 -17.87
C VAL A 836 6.37 -9.85 -19.26
N GLU A 837 7.31 -9.89 -20.19
CA GLU A 837 7.06 -9.55 -21.60
C GLU A 837 6.48 -10.77 -22.36
N TYR A 838 6.01 -10.56 -23.59
CA TYR A 838 5.41 -11.61 -24.42
C TYR A 838 6.34 -12.80 -24.72
N ASP A 839 7.65 -12.63 -24.60
CA ASP A 839 8.65 -13.69 -24.75
C ASP A 839 8.93 -14.46 -23.44
N ASN A 840 8.13 -14.25 -22.39
CA ASN A 840 8.26 -14.80 -21.04
C ASN A 840 9.50 -14.35 -20.25
N THR A 841 10.25 -13.37 -20.76
CA THR A 841 11.36 -12.76 -20.00
C THR A 841 10.82 -11.75 -18.99
N VAL A 842 11.47 -11.64 -17.83
CA VAL A 842 11.19 -10.59 -16.85
C VAL A 842 12.14 -9.45 -17.09
N ARG A 843 11.61 -8.26 -17.39
CA ARG A 843 12.39 -7.06 -17.68
C ARG A 843 12.03 -5.92 -16.76
N ASP A 844 13.00 -5.05 -16.48
CA ASP A 844 12.78 -3.79 -15.77
C ASP A 844 12.31 -2.65 -16.71
N ALA A 845 12.08 -1.45 -16.17
CA ALA A 845 11.68 -0.29 -16.96
C ALA A 845 12.73 0.14 -18.00
N ALA A 846 14.02 -0.18 -17.78
CA ALA A 846 15.11 0.06 -18.73
C ALA A 846 15.25 -1.07 -19.77
N LYS A 847 14.30 -2.04 -19.79
CA LYS A 847 14.29 -3.22 -20.66
C LYS A 847 15.46 -4.18 -20.44
N ARG A 848 16.17 -4.09 -19.30
CA ARG A 848 17.20 -5.05 -18.92
C ARG A 848 16.54 -6.35 -18.50
N ILE A 849 17.07 -7.48 -18.97
CA ILE A 849 16.55 -8.81 -18.64
C ILE A 849 17.03 -9.17 -17.24
N ILE A 850 16.08 -9.38 -16.33
CA ILE A 850 16.33 -9.83 -14.95
C ILE A 850 16.20 -11.35 -14.86
N GLN A 851 15.22 -11.93 -15.58
CA GLN A 851 15.07 -13.39 -15.72
C GLN A 851 14.80 -13.74 -17.18
N PHE A 852 15.49 -14.76 -17.69
CA PHE A 852 15.26 -15.28 -19.04
C PHE A 852 13.95 -16.05 -19.19
N ASN A 853 13.45 -16.61 -18.09
CA ASN A 853 12.13 -17.21 -18.01
C ASN A 853 11.53 -16.86 -16.65
N TYR A 854 10.25 -16.48 -16.62
CA TYR A 854 9.55 -16.14 -15.39
C TYR A 854 9.61 -17.30 -14.39
N GLY A 855 10.15 -17.06 -13.19
CA GLY A 855 10.17 -18.07 -12.12
C GLY A 855 10.97 -19.34 -12.46
N GLU A 856 11.86 -19.27 -13.46
CA GLU A 856 12.61 -20.41 -14.04
C GLU A 856 11.75 -21.44 -14.79
N ASP A 857 10.52 -21.72 -14.34
CA ASP A 857 9.60 -22.72 -14.90
C ASP A 857 8.49 -22.14 -15.79
N GLY A 858 8.28 -20.82 -15.79
CA GLY A 858 7.22 -20.15 -16.54
C GLY A 858 5.82 -20.32 -15.93
N ILE A 859 5.70 -20.78 -14.68
CA ILE A 859 4.42 -21.15 -14.08
C ILE A 859 3.99 -20.13 -13.01
N ASP A 860 2.81 -19.54 -13.19
CA ASP A 860 2.17 -18.74 -12.14
C ASP A 860 1.78 -19.64 -10.95
N VAL A 861 2.25 -19.27 -9.75
CA VAL A 861 1.96 -19.96 -8.49
C VAL A 861 0.45 -20.08 -8.24
N SER A 862 -0.35 -19.11 -8.68
CA SER A 862 -1.82 -19.19 -8.53
C SER A 862 -2.42 -20.37 -9.34
N LYS A 863 -1.75 -20.76 -10.43
CA LYS A 863 -2.17 -21.87 -11.31
C LYS A 863 -1.56 -23.21 -10.89
N SER A 864 -0.53 -23.24 -10.05
CA SER A 864 0.14 -24.48 -9.59
C SER A 864 -0.35 -25.01 -8.23
N GLU A 865 -0.15 -26.31 -7.95
CA GLU A 865 -0.55 -26.94 -6.69
C GLU A 865 0.57 -26.76 -5.65
N GLY A 866 0.58 -25.62 -4.96
CA GLY A 866 1.62 -25.32 -3.97
C GLY A 866 3.00 -25.05 -4.59
N GLY A 867 3.03 -24.49 -5.81
CA GLY A 867 4.28 -24.25 -6.54
C GLY A 867 4.74 -25.43 -7.41
N ILE A 868 4.01 -26.55 -7.43
CA ILE A 868 4.43 -27.78 -8.14
C ILE A 868 3.34 -28.28 -9.08
N LEU A 869 3.75 -28.86 -10.22
CA LEU A 869 2.89 -29.66 -11.09
C LEU A 869 2.73 -31.08 -10.51
N ASN A 870 1.53 -31.41 -10.04
CA ASN A 870 1.25 -32.73 -9.46
C ASN A 870 1.04 -33.81 -10.54
N ILE A 871 2.14 -34.34 -11.07
CA ILE A 871 2.14 -35.34 -12.15
C ILE A 871 1.34 -36.60 -11.76
N LYS A 872 1.53 -37.12 -10.54
CA LYS A 872 0.82 -38.32 -10.05
C LYS A 872 -0.69 -38.18 -10.15
N ARG A 873 -1.19 -36.99 -9.87
CA ARG A 873 -2.61 -36.70 -9.93
C ARG A 873 -3.12 -36.52 -11.35
N ILE A 874 -2.33 -35.91 -12.24
CA ILE A 874 -2.65 -35.82 -13.66
C ILE A 874 -2.79 -37.22 -14.25
N ILE A 875 -1.84 -38.12 -13.94
CA ILE A 875 -1.91 -39.53 -14.34
C ILE A 875 -3.21 -40.16 -13.83
N LYS A 876 -3.53 -39.99 -12.53
CA LYS A 876 -4.77 -40.51 -11.93
C LYS A 876 -6.07 -39.93 -12.50
N ALA A 877 -6.02 -38.77 -13.16
CA ALA A 877 -7.17 -38.17 -13.82
C ALA A 877 -7.32 -38.60 -15.28
N LEU A 878 -6.24 -39.07 -15.90
CA LEU A 878 -6.20 -39.60 -17.26
C LEU A 878 -6.50 -41.11 -17.32
N SER A 879 -6.16 -41.84 -16.24
CA SER A 879 -6.58 -43.22 -15.98
C SER A 879 -7.97 -43.27 -15.39
#